data_AF-A0A2K3DFS3-F1
#
_entry.id   AF-A0A2K3DFS3-F1
#
_cell.length_a   1.000
_cell.length_b   1.000
_cell.length_c   1.000
_cell.angle_alpha   90.00
_cell.angle_beta   90.00
_cell.angle_gamma   90.00
#
_symmetry.space_group_name_H-M   'P 1'
#
loop_
_entity.id
_entity.type
_entity.pdbx_description
1 polymer ?
#
loop_
_entity_poly.entity_id
_entity_poly.type
_entity_poly.pdbx_seq_one_letter_code
_entity_poly.pdbx_strand_id
1 'polypeptide(L)'
;MREIRLLLPGATLTTVHNARSVGYAHSILLANEEACTRAVHAWSEVGCVWSSRQWASQVPHMKYYLDRLSLVARVARLGFNLLMVDSDVLFLEDIYTHLKSPPLRDRQLMALRDPYNGLLNCAIIYIQNARPDGPAVQLMAEVPDRIERWAEGAAALKARDRLPHCWDQMVVSDSLISAVAGRPIAFGCWQYWNNQSQKEEWNSAHVRFFHPNQTGGGFGIQHFMTMSREPWPADLVRSAPGFPPTATSELWTATLRVPNSQGTWPEGLGGHIYPGPRAGNASGWIELIKSDGQPMWPDPEDPAQAAAAAALTERFAFLPDWLGAYWMQRAPAGGAAGNSGYWSGPLLATHAAAAARAGAPLPAGAPPPASPYALVHVFHPPGGGHLKQLGKMAMGHFPWHLMHRLRHDGGLYLASTQHAPVPDVLAYTPGVEGREWASYAEWNEAALALARLALEMGRAAAFPAPRCNVSWLGGGRNNRLPLDITESDDVKQTWIMPYGRPGEGFGSLRCMLGGYLAKGCMHPNWFYPSGLLAPEYDDLVAHVQHNNLGVAVADASLLANAPAAAAAAAASLTSATAGGDGAAAAAAAGAAAAGGGGGGAAVWDVESLAAALMAAHGGLGSGGGTQDVGVKQEHTRPRLLLLPAVPVLSGKSGPRMKVFEDNSKSGDVCNWLLGKPFM
;
A
#
# COMPACT_ATOMS: atom_id res chain seq x y z
N MET A 1 -5.57 -26.23 -1.83
CA MET A 1 -5.88 -24.98 -2.55
C MET A 1 -6.06 -23.88 -1.51
N ARG A 2 -5.11 -22.95 -1.42
CA ARG A 2 -5.14 -21.84 -0.45
C ARG A 2 -5.78 -20.64 -1.15
N GLU A 3 -6.97 -20.28 -0.68
CA GLU A 3 -7.78 -19.18 -1.17
C GLU A 3 -7.11 -17.85 -0.79
N ILE A 4 -6.41 -17.21 -1.73
CA ILE A 4 -6.03 -15.80 -1.60
C ILE A 4 -7.29 -15.01 -1.92
N ARG A 5 -8.01 -14.57 -0.89
CA ARG A 5 -9.11 -13.61 -1.04
C ARG A 5 -8.51 -12.31 -1.59
N LEU A 6 -8.74 -12.07 -2.88
CA LEU A 6 -8.40 -10.81 -3.52
C LEU A 6 -9.04 -9.65 -2.73
N LEU A 7 -8.22 -8.88 -2.01
CA LEU A 7 -8.54 -7.53 -1.52
C LEU A 7 -8.70 -6.51 -2.67
N LEU A 8 -8.64 -6.95 -3.93
CA LEU A 8 -8.62 -6.12 -5.13
C LEU A 8 -9.92 -5.37 -5.50
N PRO A 9 -11.15 -5.79 -5.12
CA PRO A 9 -12.33 -4.97 -5.39
C PRO A 9 -12.30 -3.66 -4.60
N GLY A 10 -12.02 -3.71 -3.29
CA GLY A 10 -12.09 -2.53 -2.41
C GLY A 10 -11.07 -1.46 -2.77
N ALA A 11 -9.86 -1.90 -3.14
CA ALA A 11 -8.78 -1.03 -3.58
C ALA A 11 -9.15 -0.17 -4.78
N THR A 12 -9.71 -0.82 -5.79
CA THR A 12 -10.04 -0.18 -7.06
C THR A 12 -11.26 0.73 -6.91
N LEU A 13 -12.28 0.29 -6.17
CA LEU A 13 -13.45 1.11 -5.85
C LEU A 13 -13.06 2.37 -5.07
N THR A 14 -12.08 2.28 -4.16
CA THR A 14 -11.55 3.44 -3.44
C THR A 14 -10.92 4.45 -4.40
N THR A 15 -10.10 4.01 -5.35
CA THR A 15 -9.54 4.91 -6.38
C THR A 15 -10.64 5.57 -7.21
N VAL A 16 -11.65 4.83 -7.66
CA VAL A 16 -12.77 5.38 -8.44
C VAL A 16 -13.54 6.42 -7.63
N HIS A 17 -13.85 6.12 -6.36
CA HIS A 17 -14.52 7.08 -5.48
C HIS A 17 -13.71 8.37 -5.31
N ASN A 18 -12.41 8.23 -5.06
CA ASN A 18 -11.50 9.36 -4.89
C ASN A 18 -11.34 10.20 -6.18
N ALA A 19 -11.23 9.56 -7.35
CA ALA A 19 -11.23 10.27 -8.64
C ALA A 19 -12.53 11.07 -8.85
N ARG A 20 -13.69 10.48 -8.52
CA ARG A 20 -14.99 11.18 -8.58
C ARG A 20 -15.04 12.39 -7.65
N SER A 21 -14.43 12.29 -6.46
CA SER A 21 -14.41 13.39 -5.49
C SER A 21 -13.67 14.64 -5.98
N VAL A 22 -12.76 14.49 -6.96
CA VAL A 22 -12.07 15.61 -7.62
C VAL A 22 -12.62 15.90 -9.03
N GLY A 23 -13.79 15.36 -9.40
CA GLY A 23 -14.53 15.75 -10.61
C GLY A 23 -14.49 14.78 -11.79
N TYR A 24 -13.87 13.60 -11.66
CA TYR A 24 -13.77 12.63 -12.77
C TYR A 24 -15.03 11.77 -12.86
N ALA A 25 -15.79 11.88 -13.94
CA ALA A 25 -17.04 11.14 -14.12
C ALA A 25 -16.89 9.83 -14.93
N HIS A 26 -16.00 9.81 -15.92
CA HIS A 26 -15.84 8.68 -16.83
C HIS A 26 -14.70 7.77 -16.37
N SER A 27 -15.03 6.55 -15.94
CA SER A 27 -14.05 5.56 -15.49
C SER A 27 -14.35 4.22 -16.12
N ILE A 28 -13.31 3.56 -16.61
CA ILE A 28 -13.37 2.17 -17.08
C ILE A 28 -12.66 1.30 -16.06
N LEU A 29 -13.40 0.37 -15.48
CA LEU A 29 -12.91 -0.61 -14.52
C LEU A 29 -12.53 -1.90 -15.24
N LEU A 30 -11.23 -2.21 -15.28
CA LEU A 30 -10.76 -3.55 -15.63
C LEU A 30 -10.89 -4.45 -14.40
N ALA A 31 -11.90 -5.33 -14.40
CA ALA A 31 -12.17 -6.24 -13.29
C ALA A 31 -12.80 -7.55 -13.78
N ASN A 32 -12.99 -8.52 -12.87
CA ASN A 32 -13.84 -9.67 -13.17
C ASN A 32 -15.33 -9.27 -13.11
N GLU A 33 -16.19 -10.14 -13.65
CA GLU A 33 -17.64 -9.90 -13.76
C GLU A 33 -18.30 -9.59 -12.41
N GLU A 34 -17.91 -10.31 -11.35
CA GLU A 34 -18.47 -10.14 -10.00
C GLU A 34 -18.10 -8.77 -9.39
N ALA A 35 -16.83 -8.37 -9.46
CA ALA A 35 -16.36 -7.07 -8.97
C ALA A 35 -16.93 -5.93 -9.82
N CYS A 36 -17.07 -6.14 -11.13
CA CYS A 36 -17.76 -5.21 -12.00
C CYS A 36 -19.22 -5.00 -11.59
N THR A 37 -19.97 -6.08 -11.41
CA THR A 37 -21.40 -6.02 -11.04
C THR A 37 -21.59 -5.18 -9.78
N ARG A 38 -20.75 -5.41 -8.76
CA ARG A 38 -20.74 -4.57 -7.55
C ARG A 38 -20.42 -3.10 -7.81
N ALA A 39 -19.43 -2.83 -8.67
CA ALA A 39 -19.03 -1.46 -9.00
C ALA A 39 -20.15 -0.69 -9.71
N VAL A 40 -20.83 -1.32 -10.68
CA VAL A 40 -21.94 -0.73 -11.43
C VAL A 40 -23.15 -0.47 -10.52
N HIS A 41 -23.41 -1.34 -9.55
CA HIS A 41 -24.42 -1.09 -8.52
C HIS A 41 -24.11 0.12 -7.63
N ALA A 42 -22.83 0.38 -7.33
CA ALA A 42 -22.41 1.58 -6.61
C ALA A 42 -22.45 2.84 -7.48
N TRP A 43 -22.06 2.71 -8.75
CA TRP A 43 -21.90 3.81 -9.70
C TRP A 43 -22.30 3.37 -11.11
N SER A 44 -23.49 3.77 -11.55
CA SER A 44 -24.03 3.41 -12.86
C SER A 44 -23.20 3.92 -14.06
N GLU A 45 -22.34 4.92 -13.84
CA GLU A 45 -21.48 5.52 -14.87
C GLU A 45 -20.12 4.81 -15.03
N VAL A 46 -19.78 3.88 -14.13
CA VAL A 46 -18.55 3.09 -14.27
C VAL A 46 -18.76 2.10 -15.40
N GLY A 47 -18.01 2.29 -16.48
CA GLY A 47 -17.89 1.27 -17.52
C GLY A 47 -17.06 0.12 -16.98
N CYS A 48 -17.45 -1.12 -17.25
CA CYS A 48 -16.61 -2.27 -16.97
C CYS A 48 -16.09 -2.90 -18.23
N VAL A 49 -14.88 -3.43 -18.13
CA VAL A 49 -14.28 -4.26 -19.16
C VAL A 49 -13.61 -5.47 -18.52
N TRP A 50 -13.70 -6.59 -19.21
CA TRP A 50 -12.96 -7.80 -18.90
C TRP A 50 -12.51 -8.45 -20.20
N SER A 51 -11.53 -9.33 -20.10
CA SER A 51 -10.94 -10.01 -21.25
C SER A 51 -11.03 -11.51 -21.07
N SER A 52 -11.71 -12.19 -22.00
CA SER A 52 -11.73 -13.66 -22.09
C SER A 52 -10.44 -14.22 -22.70
N ARG A 53 -9.55 -13.34 -23.18
CA ARG A 53 -8.29 -13.72 -23.82
C ARG A 53 -7.42 -14.51 -22.87
N GLN A 54 -6.91 -15.62 -23.40
CA GLN A 54 -5.87 -16.41 -22.77
C GLN A 54 -4.51 -15.91 -23.26
N TRP A 55 -3.56 -15.85 -22.33
CA TRP A 55 -2.18 -15.46 -22.58
C TRP A 55 -1.31 -16.71 -22.48
N ALA A 56 -0.27 -16.80 -23.29
CA ALA A 56 0.68 -17.91 -23.31
C ALA A 56 1.52 -17.86 -22.04
N SER A 57 1.86 -16.66 -21.58
CA SER A 57 2.50 -16.46 -20.29
C SER A 57 1.63 -17.00 -19.15
N GLN A 58 2.12 -18.07 -18.51
CA GLN A 58 1.48 -18.71 -17.36
C GLN A 58 1.98 -18.14 -16.02
N VAL A 59 2.75 -17.05 -16.04
CA VAL A 59 3.25 -16.45 -14.79
C VAL A 59 2.06 -15.94 -13.98
N PRO A 60 1.93 -16.34 -12.70
CA PRO A 60 0.82 -15.90 -11.86
C PRO A 60 0.65 -14.37 -11.90
N HIS A 61 -0.60 -13.90 -11.98
CA HIS A 61 -0.99 -12.49 -12.05
C HIS A 61 -0.68 -11.76 -13.37
N MET A 62 0.09 -12.32 -14.31
CA MET A 62 0.40 -11.65 -15.58
C MET A 62 -0.81 -11.37 -16.45
N LYS A 63 -1.88 -12.18 -16.38
CA LYS A 63 -3.09 -11.95 -17.15
C LYS A 63 -3.65 -10.53 -16.96
N TYR A 64 -3.80 -10.07 -15.72
CA TYR A 64 -4.34 -8.72 -15.47
C TYR A 64 -3.39 -7.62 -15.93
N TYR A 65 -2.08 -7.84 -15.84
CA TYR A 65 -1.06 -6.90 -16.34
C TYR A 65 -1.05 -6.81 -17.87
N LEU A 66 -1.25 -7.93 -18.56
CA LEU A 66 -1.36 -7.94 -20.02
C LEU A 66 -2.69 -7.34 -20.47
N ASP A 67 -3.81 -7.72 -19.83
CA ASP A 67 -5.13 -7.18 -20.15
C ASP A 67 -5.19 -5.65 -20.00
N ARG A 68 -4.57 -5.08 -18.95
CA ARG A 68 -4.52 -3.62 -18.78
C ARG A 68 -3.73 -2.93 -19.88
N LEU A 69 -2.54 -3.44 -20.23
CA LEU A 69 -1.69 -2.81 -21.24
C LEU A 69 -2.27 -2.99 -22.64
N SER A 70 -2.92 -4.12 -22.90
CA SER A 70 -3.69 -4.33 -24.13
C SER A 70 -4.86 -3.35 -24.26
N LEU A 71 -5.61 -3.10 -23.18
CA LEU A 71 -6.67 -2.10 -23.18
C LEU A 71 -6.12 -0.70 -23.45
N VAL A 72 -5.05 -0.31 -22.76
CA VAL A 72 -4.38 0.99 -22.96
C VAL A 72 -3.95 1.17 -24.41
N ALA A 73 -3.26 0.18 -24.98
CA ALA A 73 -2.81 0.23 -26.37
C ALA A 73 -3.96 0.43 -27.35
N ARG A 74 -5.06 -0.32 -27.20
CA ARG A 74 -6.22 -0.25 -28.09
C ARG A 74 -6.99 1.06 -27.94
N VAL A 75 -7.23 1.52 -26.72
CA VAL A 75 -7.91 2.82 -26.48
C VAL A 75 -7.11 3.97 -27.07
N ALA A 76 -5.79 3.99 -26.87
CA ALA A 76 -4.91 5.00 -27.45
C ALA A 76 -4.89 4.91 -28.99
N ARG A 77 -4.86 3.68 -29.55
CA ARG A 77 -4.93 3.44 -30.99
C ARG A 77 -6.21 3.98 -31.62
N LEU A 78 -7.34 3.89 -30.92
CA LEU A 78 -8.62 4.47 -31.34
C LEU A 78 -8.68 6.00 -31.25
N GLY A 79 -7.59 6.66 -30.81
CA GLY A 79 -7.48 8.12 -30.77
C GLY A 79 -7.98 8.76 -29.48
N PHE A 80 -8.29 7.97 -28.45
CA PHE A 80 -8.71 8.50 -27.15
C PHE A 80 -7.53 8.91 -26.28
N ASN A 81 -7.70 10.01 -25.56
CA ASN A 81 -6.84 10.34 -24.43
C ASN A 81 -7.21 9.43 -23.25
N LEU A 82 -6.23 8.85 -22.56
CA LEU A 82 -6.50 7.94 -21.46
C LEU A 82 -5.52 8.14 -20.31
N LEU A 83 -6.04 8.01 -19.09
CA LEU A 83 -5.26 7.91 -17.86
C LEU A 83 -5.42 6.50 -17.30
N MET A 84 -4.33 5.73 -17.26
CA MET A 84 -4.26 4.46 -16.55
C MET A 84 -3.66 4.70 -15.18
N VAL A 85 -4.34 4.22 -14.14
CA VAL A 85 -3.84 4.26 -12.76
C VAL A 85 -3.97 2.90 -12.07
N ASP A 86 -3.01 2.58 -11.23
CA ASP A 86 -3.12 1.45 -10.31
C ASP A 86 -4.13 1.74 -9.18
N SER A 87 -4.63 0.67 -8.55
CA SER A 87 -5.58 0.74 -7.43
C SER A 87 -4.99 1.32 -6.12
N ASP A 88 -3.71 1.68 -6.12
CA ASP A 88 -2.94 2.28 -5.02
C ASP A 88 -2.54 3.74 -5.29
N VAL A 89 -3.17 4.38 -6.27
CA VAL A 89 -3.04 5.82 -6.57
C VAL A 89 -4.15 6.62 -5.86
N LEU A 90 -3.84 7.86 -5.47
CA LEU A 90 -4.75 8.85 -4.90
C LEU A 90 -4.68 10.16 -5.70
N PHE A 91 -5.84 10.64 -6.10
CA PHE A 91 -6.08 11.98 -6.63
C PHE A 91 -6.29 12.94 -5.47
N LEU A 92 -5.49 14.00 -5.44
CA LEU A 92 -5.60 15.06 -4.45
C LEU A 92 -6.18 16.33 -5.07
N GLU A 93 -5.99 16.52 -6.37
CA GLU A 93 -6.56 17.61 -7.17
C GLU A 93 -6.93 17.15 -8.59
N ASP A 94 -7.55 18.04 -9.37
CA ASP A 94 -7.77 17.81 -10.81
C ASP A 94 -6.45 17.92 -11.59
N ILE A 95 -5.96 16.77 -12.06
CA ILE A 95 -4.68 16.69 -12.77
C ILE A 95 -4.71 17.29 -14.18
N TYR A 96 -5.90 17.48 -14.78
CA TYR A 96 -5.98 17.97 -16.16
C TYR A 96 -5.60 19.43 -16.32
N THR A 97 -5.80 20.25 -15.28
CA THR A 97 -5.33 21.65 -15.23
C THR A 97 -3.82 21.73 -15.52
N HIS A 98 -3.07 20.72 -15.07
CA HIS A 98 -1.63 20.63 -15.20
C HIS A 98 -1.18 19.85 -16.44
N LEU A 99 -1.83 18.71 -16.75
CA LEU A 99 -1.50 17.91 -17.94
C LEU A 99 -1.77 18.65 -19.24
N LYS A 100 -2.74 19.57 -19.25
CA LYS A 100 -3.11 20.39 -20.41
C LYS A 100 -2.39 21.74 -20.46
N SER A 101 -1.44 21.96 -19.55
CA SER A 101 -0.62 23.18 -19.49
C SER A 101 0.87 22.86 -19.77
N PRO A 102 1.69 23.85 -20.18
CA PRO A 102 3.14 23.67 -20.19
C PRO A 102 3.65 23.24 -18.80
N PRO A 103 4.69 22.39 -18.71
CA PRO A 103 5.49 21.85 -19.81
C PRO A 103 4.96 20.52 -20.41
N LEU A 104 3.76 20.08 -20.01
CA LEU A 104 3.23 18.73 -20.29
C LEU A 104 2.24 18.67 -21.46
N ARG A 105 1.57 19.77 -21.81
CA ARG A 105 0.52 19.81 -22.85
C ARG A 105 0.94 19.23 -24.22
N ASP A 106 2.22 19.31 -24.55
CA ASP A 106 2.78 18.90 -25.85
C ASP A 106 3.44 17.51 -25.80
N ARG A 107 3.15 16.71 -24.76
CA ARG A 107 3.66 15.35 -24.58
C ARG A 107 2.57 14.34 -24.89
N GLN A 108 2.87 13.33 -25.70
CA GLN A 108 1.91 12.31 -26.09
C GLN A 108 1.83 11.18 -25.07
N LEU A 109 2.95 10.89 -24.40
CA LEU A 109 3.03 9.88 -23.36
C LEU A 109 3.69 10.48 -22.12
N MET A 110 3.04 10.31 -20.97
CA MET A 110 3.60 10.62 -19.66
C MET A 110 3.45 9.43 -18.72
N ALA A 111 4.41 9.24 -17.83
CA ALA A 111 4.36 8.17 -16.85
C ALA A 111 5.01 8.56 -15.52
N LEU A 112 4.69 7.83 -14.45
CA LEU A 112 5.41 7.97 -13.19
C LEU A 112 6.86 7.46 -13.33
N ARG A 113 7.81 8.12 -12.68
CA ARG A 113 9.20 7.66 -12.57
C ARG A 113 9.34 6.71 -11.38
N ASP A 114 9.94 5.55 -11.59
CA ASP A 114 10.35 4.68 -10.49
C ASP A 114 11.55 5.30 -9.76
N PRO A 115 11.46 5.47 -8.44
CA PRO A 115 12.48 6.20 -7.70
C PRO A 115 13.73 5.41 -7.37
N TYR A 116 13.69 4.08 -7.43
CA TYR A 116 14.82 3.25 -7.07
C TYR A 116 15.80 3.08 -8.23
N ASN A 117 15.27 2.95 -9.45
CA ASN A 117 16.07 2.67 -10.63
C ASN A 117 15.96 3.76 -11.71
N GLY A 118 15.09 4.77 -11.52
CA GLY A 118 14.87 5.84 -12.49
C GLY A 118 14.15 5.41 -13.77
N LEU A 119 13.68 4.16 -13.84
CA LEU A 119 12.93 3.61 -14.96
C LEU A 119 11.45 4.02 -14.87
N LEU A 120 10.62 3.48 -15.76
CA LEU A 120 9.20 3.79 -15.78
C LEU A 120 8.48 2.99 -14.71
N ASN A 121 7.68 3.68 -13.90
CA ASN A 121 6.68 3.08 -13.03
C ASN A 121 5.32 3.12 -13.74
N CYS A 122 4.75 1.95 -14.00
CA CYS A 122 3.54 1.83 -14.80
C CYS A 122 2.26 2.03 -13.98
N ALA A 123 2.35 2.45 -12.71
CA ALA A 123 1.18 2.73 -11.88
C ALA A 123 0.42 3.98 -12.31
N ILE A 124 1.06 4.89 -13.04
CA ILE A 124 0.40 6.06 -13.65
C ILE A 124 0.95 6.21 -15.05
N ILE A 125 0.07 6.10 -16.04
CA ILE A 125 0.37 6.36 -17.45
C ILE A 125 -0.71 7.25 -18.03
N TYR A 126 -0.33 8.36 -18.64
CA TYR A 126 -1.23 9.24 -19.36
C TYR A 126 -0.84 9.31 -20.83
N ILE A 127 -1.79 9.04 -21.71
CA ILE A 127 -1.63 9.17 -23.16
C ILE A 127 -2.59 10.25 -23.65
N GLN A 128 -2.07 11.18 -24.46
CA GLN A 128 -2.89 12.20 -25.09
C GLN A 128 -2.44 12.49 -26.52
N ASN A 129 -3.40 12.75 -27.41
CA ASN A 129 -3.15 13.18 -28.79
C ASN A 129 -2.08 12.33 -29.50
N ALA A 130 -2.01 11.04 -29.16
CA ALA A 130 -1.07 10.11 -29.75
C ALA A 130 -1.57 9.68 -31.13
N ARG A 131 -0.65 9.49 -32.06
CA ARG A 131 -0.97 8.93 -33.37
C ARG A 131 -1.34 7.45 -33.22
N PRO A 132 -2.36 6.95 -33.92
CA PRO A 132 -2.71 5.52 -33.90
C PRO A 132 -1.57 4.58 -34.30
N ASP A 133 -0.67 5.05 -35.18
CA ASP A 133 0.53 4.37 -35.68
C ASP A 133 1.82 4.89 -35.01
N GLY A 134 1.69 5.73 -33.99
CA GLY A 134 2.80 6.42 -33.33
C GLY A 134 3.54 5.57 -32.30
N PRO A 135 4.75 6.00 -31.92
CA PRO A 135 5.57 5.28 -30.95
C PRO A 135 4.99 5.19 -29.54
N ALA A 136 4.14 6.12 -29.07
CA ALA A 136 3.48 6.00 -27.78
C ALA A 136 2.49 4.82 -27.75
N VAL A 137 1.73 4.62 -28.84
CA VAL A 137 0.81 3.49 -28.99
C VAL A 137 1.59 2.19 -29.19
N GLN A 138 2.60 2.20 -30.06
CA GLN A 138 3.44 1.03 -30.32
C GLN A 138 4.14 0.55 -29.04
N LEU A 139 4.67 1.46 -28.21
CA LEU A 139 5.31 1.11 -26.93
C LEU A 139 4.37 0.30 -26.03
N MET A 140 3.10 0.70 -25.92
CA MET A 140 2.13 -0.04 -25.10
C MET A 140 1.74 -1.39 -25.73
N ALA A 141 1.61 -1.42 -27.05
CA ALA A 141 1.26 -2.65 -27.78
C ALA A 141 2.40 -3.67 -27.83
N GLU A 142 3.63 -3.21 -27.74
CA GLU A 142 4.86 -3.99 -27.71
C GLU A 142 4.95 -4.87 -26.46
N VAL A 143 4.42 -4.40 -25.32
CA VAL A 143 4.57 -5.15 -24.06
C VAL A 143 3.85 -6.52 -24.11
N PRO A 144 2.55 -6.61 -24.49
CA PRO A 144 1.92 -7.91 -24.70
C PRO A 144 2.55 -8.72 -25.83
N ASP A 145 2.96 -8.12 -26.94
CA ASP A 145 3.59 -8.86 -28.05
C ASP A 145 4.89 -9.51 -27.57
N ARG A 146 5.77 -8.74 -26.93
CA ARG A 146 7.07 -9.20 -26.44
C ARG A 146 6.93 -10.33 -25.43
N ILE A 147 6.05 -10.17 -24.44
CA ILE A 147 5.86 -11.19 -23.37
C ILE A 147 5.30 -12.48 -23.95
N GLU A 148 4.34 -12.40 -24.88
CA GLU A 148 3.77 -13.59 -25.50
C GLU A 148 4.78 -14.30 -26.39
N ARG A 149 5.56 -13.56 -27.19
CA ARG A 149 6.67 -14.15 -27.96
C ARG A 149 7.71 -14.79 -27.05
N TRP A 150 8.02 -14.19 -25.90
CA TRP A 150 8.95 -14.78 -24.94
C TRP A 150 8.42 -16.08 -24.34
N ALA A 151 7.12 -16.15 -24.03
CA ALA A 151 6.48 -17.36 -23.54
C ALA A 151 6.46 -18.47 -24.61
N GLU A 152 6.10 -18.14 -25.85
CA GLU A 152 6.05 -19.07 -26.98
C GLU A 152 7.46 -19.58 -27.38
N GLY A 153 8.45 -18.69 -27.37
CA GLY A 153 9.84 -18.98 -27.70
C GLY A 153 10.73 -19.30 -26.50
N ALA A 154 10.15 -19.79 -25.40
CA ALA A 154 10.85 -19.94 -24.13
C ALA A 154 12.11 -20.81 -24.21
N ALA A 155 12.11 -21.86 -25.04
CA ALA A 155 13.27 -22.72 -25.24
C ALA A 155 14.45 -21.96 -25.87
N ALA A 156 14.19 -21.09 -26.86
CA ALA A 156 15.21 -20.31 -27.53
C ALA A 156 15.83 -19.25 -26.60
N LEU A 157 15.01 -18.62 -25.75
CA LEU A 157 15.49 -17.67 -24.74
C LEU A 157 16.32 -18.36 -23.65
N LYS A 158 15.87 -19.51 -23.14
CA LYS A 158 16.62 -20.30 -22.15
C LYS A 158 17.97 -20.77 -22.70
N ALA A 159 18.05 -21.13 -23.99
CA ALA A 159 19.31 -21.50 -24.64
C ALA A 159 20.33 -20.35 -24.68
N ARG A 160 19.89 -19.10 -24.49
CA ARG A 160 20.71 -17.88 -24.42
C ARG A 160 20.81 -17.32 -23.00
N ASP A 161 20.45 -18.11 -21.98
CA ASP A 161 20.41 -17.69 -20.58
C ASP A 161 19.57 -16.43 -20.33
N ARG A 162 18.37 -16.41 -20.92
CA ARG A 162 17.37 -15.34 -20.76
C ARG A 162 16.09 -15.89 -20.15
N LEU A 163 15.48 -15.16 -19.20
CA LEU A 163 14.15 -15.55 -18.74
C LEU A 163 13.12 -15.31 -19.84
N PRO A 164 12.19 -16.28 -20.03
CA PRO A 164 11.09 -16.17 -20.99
C PRO A 164 9.89 -15.39 -20.41
N HIS A 165 10.12 -14.61 -19.36
CA HIS A 165 9.12 -13.79 -18.70
C HIS A 165 9.82 -12.63 -18.01
N CYS A 166 9.04 -11.60 -17.69
CA CYS A 166 9.52 -10.44 -16.97
C CYS A 166 8.34 -9.74 -16.29
N TRP A 167 8.64 -9.01 -15.22
CA TRP A 167 7.67 -8.14 -14.58
C TRP A 167 7.29 -7.00 -15.54
N ASP A 168 6.00 -6.71 -15.64
CA ASP A 168 5.45 -5.82 -16.65
C ASP A 168 6.01 -4.40 -16.59
N GLN A 169 6.23 -3.84 -15.38
CA GLN A 169 6.89 -2.55 -15.22
C GLN A 169 8.27 -2.49 -15.91
N MET A 170 9.04 -3.59 -15.83
CA MET A 170 10.34 -3.68 -16.49
C MET A 170 10.20 -3.81 -18.01
N VAL A 171 9.18 -4.52 -18.50
CA VAL A 171 8.93 -4.63 -19.95
C VAL A 171 8.46 -3.30 -20.54
N VAL A 172 7.61 -2.55 -19.83
CA VAL A 172 7.21 -1.19 -20.25
C VAL A 172 8.43 -0.27 -20.24
N SER A 173 9.31 -0.39 -19.25
CA SER A 173 10.58 0.36 -19.20
C SER A 173 11.51 0.03 -20.36
N ASP A 174 11.67 -1.26 -20.70
CA ASP A 174 12.47 -1.69 -21.85
C ASP A 174 11.85 -1.22 -23.18
N SER A 175 10.53 -1.18 -23.26
CA SER A 175 9.81 -0.65 -24.42
C SER A 175 10.00 0.86 -24.55
N LEU A 176 10.01 1.60 -23.43
CA LEU A 176 10.36 3.03 -23.41
C LEU A 176 11.80 3.25 -23.88
N ILE A 177 12.77 2.52 -23.32
CA ILE A 177 14.17 2.63 -23.72
C ILE A 177 14.31 2.31 -25.21
N SER A 178 13.59 1.29 -25.70
CA SER A 178 13.56 0.93 -27.12
C SER A 178 13.05 2.08 -28.00
N ALA A 179 11.95 2.72 -27.59
CA ALA A 179 11.33 3.83 -28.32
C ALA A 179 12.22 5.07 -28.33
N VAL A 180 12.89 5.39 -27.22
CA VAL A 180 13.86 6.50 -27.15
C VAL A 180 15.08 6.22 -28.03
N ALA A 181 15.57 4.99 -28.00
CA ALA A 181 16.69 4.54 -28.81
C ALA A 181 16.36 4.45 -30.31
N GLY A 182 15.07 4.33 -30.67
CA GLY A 182 14.62 4.02 -32.03
C GLY A 182 14.99 2.60 -32.47
N ARG A 183 15.29 1.70 -31.53
CA ARG A 183 15.66 0.30 -31.80
C ARG A 183 15.21 -0.60 -30.65
N PRO A 184 14.91 -1.88 -30.89
CA PRO A 184 14.58 -2.81 -29.81
C PRO A 184 15.75 -2.97 -28.82
N ILE A 185 15.47 -2.80 -27.52
CA ILE A 185 16.40 -2.96 -26.40
C ILE A 185 15.69 -3.75 -25.28
N ALA A 186 16.43 -4.63 -24.61
CA ALA A 186 16.03 -5.27 -23.37
C ALA A 186 17.11 -5.02 -22.31
N PHE A 187 16.81 -4.18 -21.32
CA PHE A 187 17.73 -3.82 -20.25
C PHE A 187 17.25 -4.40 -18.92
N GLY A 188 16.12 -3.91 -18.42
CA GLY A 188 15.60 -4.20 -17.09
C GLY A 188 15.17 -5.66 -16.94
N CYS A 189 14.61 -6.27 -17.98
CA CYS A 189 14.12 -7.64 -17.90
C CYS A 189 15.20 -8.71 -17.78
N TRP A 190 16.37 -8.46 -18.34
CA TRP A 190 17.49 -9.41 -18.34
C TRP A 190 18.70 -8.91 -17.58
N GLN A 191 18.50 -7.89 -16.74
CA GLN A 191 19.47 -7.48 -15.73
C GLN A 191 19.51 -8.56 -14.63
N TYR A 192 20.26 -9.64 -14.85
CA TYR A 192 20.48 -10.70 -13.86
C TYR A 192 21.69 -10.41 -12.97
N TRP A 193 21.52 -10.67 -11.68
CA TRP A 193 22.42 -10.24 -10.60
C TRP A 193 23.38 -11.35 -10.14
N ASN A 194 23.68 -12.33 -11.00
CA ASN A 194 24.47 -13.49 -10.59
C ASN A 194 25.98 -13.21 -10.56
N ASN A 195 26.45 -12.18 -11.29
CA ASN A 195 27.85 -11.79 -11.35
C ASN A 195 28.00 -10.27 -11.57
N GLN A 196 28.78 -9.61 -10.72
CA GLN A 196 29.03 -8.17 -10.78
C GLN A 196 29.72 -7.74 -12.09
N SER A 197 30.64 -8.54 -12.63
CA SER A 197 31.34 -8.23 -13.88
C SER A 197 30.40 -8.24 -15.09
N GLN A 198 29.49 -9.22 -15.16
CA GLN A 198 28.48 -9.29 -16.22
C GLN A 198 27.52 -8.10 -16.15
N LYS A 199 27.14 -7.69 -14.93
CA LYS A 199 26.31 -6.50 -14.71
C LYS A 199 27.01 -5.22 -15.19
N GLU A 200 28.30 -5.07 -14.90
CA GLU A 200 29.09 -3.92 -15.33
C GLU A 200 29.26 -3.88 -16.85
N GLU A 201 29.48 -5.03 -17.49
CA GLU A 201 29.53 -5.14 -18.94
C GLU A 201 28.18 -4.79 -19.58
N TRP A 202 27.08 -5.32 -19.04
CA TRP A 202 25.72 -5.02 -19.49
C TRP A 202 25.40 -3.53 -19.40
N ASN A 203 25.67 -2.92 -18.24
CA ASN A 203 25.51 -1.48 -18.03
C ASN A 203 26.38 -0.68 -19.01
N SER A 204 27.64 -1.06 -19.17
CA SER A 204 28.58 -0.36 -20.05
C SER A 204 28.16 -0.44 -21.52
N ALA A 205 27.60 -1.57 -21.96
CA ALA A 205 27.07 -1.71 -23.32
C ALA A 205 25.90 -0.76 -23.60
N HIS A 206 25.00 -0.60 -22.63
CA HIS A 206 23.87 0.33 -22.74
C HIS A 206 24.32 1.79 -22.66
N VAL A 207 25.25 2.12 -21.76
CA VAL A 207 25.84 3.47 -21.68
C VAL A 207 26.52 3.83 -23.00
N ARG A 208 27.37 2.94 -23.56
CA ARG A 208 28.06 3.19 -24.84
C ARG A 208 27.11 3.39 -26.01
N PHE A 209 25.93 2.79 -25.99
CA PHE A 209 24.95 2.99 -27.06
C PHE A 209 24.45 4.44 -27.12
N PHE A 210 24.15 5.04 -25.97
CA PHE A 210 23.69 6.44 -25.92
C PHE A 210 24.85 7.44 -25.84
N HIS A 211 25.97 7.06 -25.25
CA HIS A 211 27.15 7.87 -25.04
C HIS A 211 28.42 7.07 -25.38
N PRO A 212 28.83 6.99 -26.66
CA PRO A 212 29.93 6.15 -27.12
C PRO A 212 31.28 6.41 -26.42
N ASN A 213 31.48 7.63 -25.92
CA ASN A 213 32.72 8.06 -25.26
C ASN A 213 32.71 7.83 -23.74
N GLN A 214 31.59 7.40 -23.16
CA GLN A 214 31.47 7.16 -21.73
C GLN A 214 31.72 5.67 -21.43
N THR A 215 32.61 5.39 -20.48
CA THR A 215 32.94 4.05 -20.01
C THR A 215 32.73 3.93 -18.50
N GLY A 216 32.27 2.76 -18.05
CA GLY A 216 31.97 2.51 -16.64
C GLY A 216 30.70 3.19 -16.13
N GLY A 217 30.29 2.81 -14.91
CA GLY A 217 29.09 3.32 -14.26
C GLY A 217 27.82 2.48 -14.51
N GLY A 218 26.79 2.71 -13.71
CA GLY A 218 25.47 2.09 -13.90
C GLY A 218 24.69 2.78 -15.01
N PHE A 219 23.98 2.01 -15.84
CA PHE A 219 23.02 2.59 -16.77
C PHE A 219 21.83 3.17 -15.99
N GLY A 220 21.28 4.28 -16.48
CA GLY A 220 20.31 5.08 -15.75
C GLY A 220 19.71 6.16 -16.62
N ILE A 221 18.63 6.77 -16.13
CA ILE A 221 17.78 7.73 -16.84
C ILE A 221 18.56 8.85 -17.57
N GLN A 222 19.62 9.36 -16.96
CA GLN A 222 20.46 10.43 -17.49
C GLN A 222 21.14 10.09 -18.82
N HIS A 223 21.25 8.79 -19.15
CA HIS A 223 21.89 8.36 -20.39
C HIS A 223 20.95 8.40 -21.59
N PHE A 224 19.63 8.32 -21.39
CA PHE A 224 18.68 8.27 -22.49
C PHE A 224 17.63 9.39 -22.44
N MET A 225 17.64 10.22 -21.41
CA MET A 225 16.68 11.33 -21.25
C MET A 225 17.37 12.65 -20.96
N THR A 226 16.68 13.74 -21.30
CA THR A 226 17.11 15.10 -20.98
C THR A 226 16.38 15.61 -19.74
N MET A 227 17.14 16.09 -18.75
CA MET A 227 16.60 16.74 -17.55
C MET A 227 16.49 18.24 -17.74
N SER A 228 15.39 18.78 -17.25
CA SER A 228 15.16 20.20 -17.02
C SER A 228 14.63 20.39 -15.59
N ARG A 229 14.83 21.58 -15.01
CA ARG A 229 14.23 21.93 -13.73
C ARG A 229 13.04 22.85 -13.97
N GLU A 230 11.89 22.43 -13.51
CA GLU A 230 10.64 23.16 -13.68
C GLU A 230 10.14 23.66 -12.33
N PRO A 231 9.69 24.91 -12.22
CA PRO A 231 9.07 25.40 -11.00
C PRO A 231 7.78 24.64 -10.73
N TRP A 232 7.45 24.46 -9.45
CA TRP A 232 6.14 23.94 -9.06
C TRP A 232 5.05 24.94 -9.45
N PRO A 233 3.83 24.48 -9.82
CA PRO A 233 2.70 25.37 -10.08
C PRO A 233 2.46 26.33 -8.90
N ALA A 234 2.41 27.62 -9.20
CA ALA A 234 2.35 28.66 -8.16
C ALA A 234 1.07 28.58 -7.32
N ASP A 235 -0.03 28.11 -7.91
CA ASP A 235 -1.29 27.82 -7.24
C ASP A 235 -1.16 26.69 -6.20
N LEU A 236 -0.54 25.55 -6.57
CA LEU A 236 -0.27 24.44 -5.64
C LEU A 236 0.62 24.85 -4.48
N VAL A 237 1.64 25.66 -4.74
CA VAL A 237 2.58 26.07 -3.69
C VAL A 237 1.94 27.11 -2.77
N ARG A 238 1.14 28.04 -3.30
CA ARG A 238 0.44 29.04 -2.48
C ARG A 238 -0.65 28.43 -1.60
N SER A 239 -1.29 27.34 -2.03
CA SER A 239 -2.31 26.63 -1.25
C SER A 239 -1.69 25.71 -0.19
N ALA A 240 -0.41 25.37 -0.27
CA ALA A 240 0.24 24.42 0.63
C ALA A 240 0.93 25.09 1.83
N PRO A 241 0.40 24.96 3.06
CA PRO A 241 0.92 25.69 4.22
C PRO A 241 2.33 25.25 4.63
N GLY A 242 3.27 26.20 4.70
CA GLY A 242 4.66 25.90 5.06
C GLY A 242 5.49 25.27 3.94
N PHE A 243 4.95 25.18 2.72
CA PHE A 243 5.66 24.65 1.58
C PHE A 243 6.59 25.71 0.95
N PRO A 244 7.82 25.34 0.50
CA PRO A 244 8.75 26.32 -0.07
C PRO A 244 8.24 26.94 -1.39
N PRO A 245 8.16 28.29 -1.52
CA PRO A 245 7.70 28.97 -2.74
C PRO A 245 8.62 28.77 -3.95
N THR A 246 9.88 28.42 -3.72
CA THR A 246 10.91 28.21 -4.75
C THR A 246 11.10 26.73 -5.07
N ALA A 247 10.12 25.88 -4.76
CA ALA A 247 10.20 24.45 -5.07
C ALA A 247 10.28 24.22 -6.58
N THR A 248 11.18 23.32 -6.98
CA THR A 248 11.35 22.88 -8.37
C THR A 248 11.32 21.37 -8.43
N SER A 249 10.89 20.81 -9.56
CA SER A 249 11.00 19.38 -9.86
C SER A 249 11.89 19.13 -11.05
N GLU A 250 12.50 17.95 -11.07
CA GLU A 250 13.16 17.45 -12.28
C GLU A 250 12.09 17.00 -13.27
N LEU A 251 12.11 17.57 -14.46
CA LEU A 251 11.33 17.11 -15.60
C LEU A 251 12.28 16.39 -16.58
N TRP A 252 12.10 15.09 -16.69
CA TRP A 252 12.84 14.23 -17.60
C TRP A 252 12.02 14.01 -18.86
N THR A 253 12.59 14.33 -20.03
CA THR A 253 11.91 14.22 -21.33
C THR A 253 12.73 13.46 -22.36
N ALA A 254 12.05 12.91 -23.37
CA ALA A 254 12.68 12.28 -24.51
C ALA A 254 11.81 12.41 -25.77
N THR A 255 12.43 12.22 -26.94
CA THR A 255 11.70 11.98 -28.20
C THR A 255 11.58 10.49 -28.39
N LEU A 256 10.36 10.02 -28.64
CA LEU A 256 10.06 8.64 -28.97
C LEU A 256 10.11 8.42 -30.49
N ARG A 257 10.52 7.23 -30.91
CA ARG A 257 10.49 6.72 -32.28
C ARG A 257 9.95 5.30 -32.28
N VAL A 258 9.43 4.83 -33.41
CA VAL A 258 9.07 3.42 -33.54
C VAL A 258 10.38 2.61 -33.58
N PRO A 259 10.60 1.65 -32.66
CA PRO A 259 11.82 0.86 -32.65
C PRO A 259 11.96 0.01 -33.92
N ASN A 260 13.14 0.03 -34.55
CA ASN A 260 13.47 -0.89 -35.65
C ASN A 260 14.90 -1.45 -35.49
N SER A 261 15.07 -2.74 -35.74
CA SER A 261 16.36 -3.44 -35.59
C SER A 261 17.38 -3.08 -36.66
N GLN A 262 16.93 -2.56 -37.80
CA GLN A 262 17.74 -2.34 -39.00
C GLN A 262 18.45 -3.63 -39.47
N GLY A 263 17.89 -4.79 -39.14
CA GLY A 263 18.48 -6.11 -39.42
C GLY A 263 19.64 -6.49 -38.48
N THR A 264 19.90 -5.71 -37.42
CA THR A 264 21.00 -5.94 -36.49
C THR A 264 20.51 -6.09 -35.05
N TRP A 265 21.09 -7.06 -34.33
CA TRP A 265 20.69 -7.43 -32.97
C TRP A 265 21.92 -7.55 -32.05
N PRO A 266 22.50 -6.44 -31.57
CA PRO A 266 23.69 -6.47 -30.73
C PRO A 266 23.42 -7.17 -29.40
N GLU A 267 24.24 -8.17 -29.06
CA GLU A 267 24.06 -8.93 -27.80
C GLU A 267 24.14 -8.06 -26.55
N GLY A 268 24.99 -7.03 -26.56
CA GLY A 268 25.10 -6.09 -25.44
C GLY A 268 23.85 -5.25 -25.16
N LEU A 269 22.84 -5.29 -26.04
CA LEU A 269 21.55 -4.60 -25.88
C LEU A 269 20.35 -5.56 -25.76
N GLY A 270 20.62 -6.86 -25.53
CA GLY A 270 19.60 -7.92 -25.49
C GLY A 270 19.71 -8.94 -26.64
N GLY A 271 20.46 -8.62 -27.70
CA GLY A 271 20.50 -9.44 -28.91
C GLY A 271 19.11 -9.60 -29.53
N HIS A 272 18.83 -10.75 -30.14
CA HIS A 272 17.54 -10.98 -30.82
C HIS A 272 16.42 -11.15 -29.80
N ILE A 273 15.71 -10.06 -29.45
CA ILE A 273 14.76 -10.09 -28.32
C ILE A 273 13.46 -10.83 -28.65
N TYR A 274 13.20 -11.06 -29.93
CA TYR A 274 11.99 -11.73 -30.39
C TYR A 274 12.29 -13.17 -30.85
N PRO A 275 12.02 -14.21 -30.05
CA PRO A 275 12.40 -15.57 -30.44
C PRO A 275 11.52 -16.10 -31.58
N GLY A 276 12.08 -16.18 -32.79
CA GLY A 276 11.41 -16.76 -33.97
C GLY A 276 10.26 -15.91 -34.53
N PRO A 277 9.58 -16.39 -35.59
CA PRO A 277 8.40 -15.72 -36.16
C PRO A 277 7.26 -15.61 -35.14
N ARG A 278 6.45 -14.55 -35.23
CA ARG A 278 5.22 -14.44 -34.43
C ARG A 278 4.33 -15.67 -34.69
N ALA A 279 3.86 -16.31 -33.63
CA ALA A 279 2.98 -17.48 -33.69
C ALA A 279 1.86 -17.32 -32.65
N GLY A 280 0.98 -18.33 -32.53
CA GLY A 280 0.04 -18.48 -31.41
C GLY A 280 -0.70 -17.22 -30.97
N ASN A 281 -0.58 -16.93 -29.68
CA ASN A 281 -1.21 -15.79 -29.04
C ASN A 281 -0.57 -14.47 -29.46
N ALA A 282 0.74 -14.40 -29.69
CA ALA A 282 1.37 -13.17 -30.20
C ALA A 282 0.75 -12.75 -31.55
N SER A 283 0.53 -13.70 -32.46
CA SER A 283 -0.15 -13.45 -33.74
C SER A 283 -1.60 -13.00 -33.51
N GLY A 284 -2.34 -13.69 -32.63
CA GLY A 284 -3.70 -13.29 -32.28
C GLY A 284 -3.78 -11.92 -31.59
N TRP A 285 -2.69 -11.42 -31.00
CA TRP A 285 -2.63 -10.08 -30.43
C TRP A 285 -2.46 -9.03 -31.54
N ILE A 286 -1.53 -9.27 -32.46
CA ILE A 286 -1.34 -8.39 -33.62
C ILE A 286 -2.59 -8.33 -34.51
N GLU A 287 -3.28 -9.45 -34.73
CA GLU A 287 -4.56 -9.44 -35.46
C GLU A 287 -5.65 -8.65 -34.74
N LEU A 288 -5.68 -8.70 -33.40
CA LEU A 288 -6.59 -7.86 -32.62
C LEU A 288 -6.27 -6.36 -32.78
N ILE A 289 -4.99 -5.98 -32.73
CA ILE A 289 -4.55 -4.59 -32.98
C ILE A 289 -4.90 -4.13 -34.40
N LYS A 290 -4.75 -4.99 -35.41
CA LYS A 290 -5.15 -4.69 -36.79
C LYS A 290 -6.66 -4.51 -36.91
N SER A 291 -7.46 -5.28 -36.16
CA SER A 291 -8.92 -5.20 -36.18
C SER A 291 -9.48 -3.87 -35.69
N ASP A 292 -8.69 -3.05 -34.99
CA ASP A 292 -9.06 -1.68 -34.61
C ASP A 292 -9.18 -0.74 -35.84
N GLY A 293 -8.78 -1.19 -37.04
CA GLY A 293 -9.01 -0.49 -38.31
C GLY A 293 -8.07 0.69 -38.60
N GLN A 294 -7.08 0.92 -37.74
CA GLN A 294 -6.11 2.00 -37.87
C GLN A 294 -4.85 1.54 -38.64
N PRO A 295 -4.04 2.47 -39.19
CA PRO A 295 -2.75 2.11 -39.80
C PRO A 295 -1.83 1.42 -38.79
N MET A 296 -1.09 0.41 -39.23
CA MET A 296 -0.06 -0.24 -38.41
C MET A 296 1.21 0.61 -38.41
N TRP A 297 1.91 0.64 -37.28
CA TRP A 297 3.28 1.15 -37.23
C TRP A 297 4.22 0.27 -38.07
N PRO A 298 5.37 0.81 -38.50
CA PRO A 298 6.43 0.04 -39.14
C PRO A 298 6.86 -1.21 -38.36
N ASP A 299 7.09 -2.34 -39.04
CA ASP A 299 7.51 -3.59 -38.36
C ASP A 299 8.93 -3.42 -37.76
N PRO A 300 9.13 -3.65 -36.45
CA PRO A 300 10.45 -3.57 -35.83
C PRO A 300 11.50 -4.53 -36.41
N GLU A 301 11.07 -5.60 -37.07
CA GLU A 301 11.95 -6.64 -37.63
C GLU A 301 12.28 -6.43 -39.13
N ASP A 302 11.59 -5.51 -39.81
CA ASP A 302 11.79 -5.25 -41.25
C ASP A 302 12.77 -4.07 -41.48
N PRO A 303 14.00 -4.32 -41.96
CA PRO A 303 14.98 -3.26 -42.20
C PRO A 303 14.54 -2.27 -43.28
N ALA A 304 13.68 -2.68 -44.23
CA ALA A 304 13.21 -1.80 -45.30
C ALA A 304 12.33 -0.65 -44.76
N GLN A 305 11.76 -0.81 -43.57
CA GLN A 305 10.89 0.18 -42.94
C GLN A 305 11.61 1.06 -41.91
N ALA A 306 12.92 0.92 -41.73
CA ALA A 306 13.69 1.65 -40.73
C ALA A 306 13.58 3.18 -40.86
N ALA A 307 13.60 3.71 -42.09
CA ALA A 307 13.46 5.15 -42.34
C ALA A 307 12.06 5.66 -41.96
N ALA A 308 11.01 4.90 -42.28
CA ALA A 308 9.64 5.23 -41.90
C ALA A 308 9.46 5.20 -40.37
N ALA A 309 10.05 4.20 -39.71
CA ALA A 309 10.03 4.06 -38.24
C ALA A 309 10.70 5.26 -37.55
N ALA A 310 11.85 5.70 -38.07
CA ALA A 310 12.60 6.83 -37.53
C ALA A 310 11.93 8.19 -37.75
N ALA A 311 11.12 8.33 -38.81
CA ALA A 311 10.40 9.56 -39.14
C ALA A 311 9.17 9.78 -38.25
N LEU A 312 8.57 8.72 -37.71
CA LEU A 312 7.47 8.81 -36.76
C LEU A 312 8.00 9.17 -35.38
N THR A 313 7.68 10.38 -34.92
CA THR A 313 8.16 10.91 -33.63
C THR A 313 7.03 11.44 -32.76
N GLU A 314 7.16 11.21 -31.46
CA GLU A 314 6.30 11.78 -30.42
C GLU A 314 7.15 12.15 -29.20
N ARG A 315 6.54 12.81 -28.21
CA ARG A 315 7.25 13.31 -27.03
C ARG A 315 6.81 12.57 -25.77
N PHE A 316 7.81 12.19 -24.99
CA PHE A 316 7.65 11.58 -23.68
C PHE A 316 8.08 12.54 -22.56
N ALA A 317 7.44 12.40 -21.40
CA ALA A 317 7.92 12.98 -20.15
C ALA A 317 7.64 12.04 -18.96
N PHE A 318 8.57 11.97 -18.02
CA PHE A 318 8.17 11.55 -16.67
C PHE A 318 7.37 12.65 -16.00
N LEU A 319 6.36 12.25 -15.21
CA LEU A 319 5.58 13.18 -14.41
C LEU A 319 6.52 13.88 -13.40
N PRO A 320 6.46 15.21 -13.27
CA PRO A 320 7.19 15.92 -12.24
C PRO A 320 6.64 15.55 -10.85
N ASP A 321 7.46 15.71 -9.82
CA ASP A 321 7.16 15.22 -8.46
C ASP A 321 5.87 15.79 -7.85
N TRP A 322 5.47 17.00 -8.24
CA TRP A 322 4.21 17.60 -7.80
C TRP A 322 2.96 16.99 -8.49
N LEU A 323 3.13 16.40 -9.68
CA LEU A 323 2.04 15.75 -10.40
C LEU A 323 1.99 14.24 -10.19
N GLY A 324 3.13 13.61 -9.89
CA GLY A 324 3.22 12.17 -9.65
C GLY A 324 4.23 11.90 -8.56
N ALA A 325 3.78 11.97 -7.31
CA ALA A 325 4.63 11.65 -6.16
C ALA A 325 4.48 10.20 -5.73
N TYR A 326 5.45 9.69 -4.97
CA TYR A 326 5.34 8.40 -4.31
C TYR A 326 5.68 8.50 -2.82
N TRP A 327 5.30 7.49 -2.02
CA TRP A 327 5.33 7.60 -0.55
C TRP A 327 6.68 8.04 0.00
N MET A 328 7.75 7.30 -0.37
CA MET A 328 9.11 7.52 0.14
C MET A 328 9.86 8.63 -0.60
N GLN A 329 9.18 9.42 -1.41
CA GLN A 329 9.81 10.50 -2.14
C GLN A 329 10.29 11.57 -1.18
N ARG A 330 11.53 12.03 -1.35
CA ARG A 330 11.99 13.18 -0.56
C ARG A 330 11.21 14.43 -0.97
N ALA A 331 10.44 15.00 -0.04
CA ALA A 331 9.72 16.24 -0.29
C ALA A 331 10.68 17.44 -0.26
N PRO A 332 10.41 18.52 -1.02
CA PRO A 332 11.18 19.77 -0.92
C PRO A 332 11.20 20.35 0.50
N ALA A 333 10.14 20.08 1.27
CA ALA A 333 10.00 20.50 2.65
C ALA A 333 10.75 19.59 3.66
N GLY A 334 11.45 18.56 3.20
CA GLY A 334 12.12 17.54 4.02
C GLY A 334 11.27 16.29 4.27
N GLY A 335 11.92 15.19 4.64
CA GLY A 335 11.28 13.90 4.90
C GLY A 335 10.63 13.24 3.68
N ALA A 336 9.91 12.14 3.91
CA ALA A 336 9.13 11.43 2.89
C ALA A 336 7.79 12.15 2.60
N ALA A 337 7.41 12.26 1.33
CA ALA A 337 6.21 12.95 0.87
C ALA A 337 4.93 12.39 1.50
N GLY A 338 4.83 11.05 1.60
CA GLY A 338 3.71 10.39 2.27
C GLY A 338 3.61 10.67 3.77
N ASN A 339 4.72 11.04 4.41
CA ASN A 339 4.80 11.35 5.84
C ASN A 339 4.60 12.84 6.13
N SER A 340 4.67 13.70 5.12
CA SER A 340 4.61 15.16 5.28
C SER A 340 3.27 15.69 5.83
N GLY A 341 2.22 14.85 5.80
CA GLY A 341 0.85 15.22 6.14
C GLY A 341 0.07 15.90 5.02
N TYR A 342 0.73 16.29 3.92
CA TYR A 342 0.06 16.96 2.78
C TYR A 342 -0.90 16.06 2.00
N TRP A 343 -0.85 14.74 2.19
CA TRP A 343 -1.79 13.83 1.55
C TRP A 343 -3.06 13.64 2.39
N SER A 344 -3.06 14.11 3.64
CA SER A 344 -4.15 13.94 4.60
C SER A 344 -5.21 15.02 4.42
N GLY A 345 -6.38 14.61 3.92
CA GLY A 345 -7.56 15.49 3.84
C GLY A 345 -7.95 16.11 5.20
N PRO A 346 -8.01 15.33 6.30
CA PRO A 346 -8.31 15.86 7.63
C PRO A 346 -7.36 16.96 8.13
N LEU A 347 -6.05 16.84 7.87
CA LEU A 347 -5.06 17.85 8.29
C LEU A 347 -5.21 19.15 7.48
N LEU A 348 -5.38 19.04 6.15
CA LEU A 348 -5.58 20.18 5.27
C LEU A 348 -6.88 20.94 5.60
N ALA A 349 -7.99 20.22 5.80
CA ALA A 349 -9.28 20.81 6.15
C ALA A 349 -9.24 21.60 7.48
N THR A 350 -8.48 21.09 8.46
CA THR A 350 -8.34 21.77 9.75
C THR A 350 -7.50 23.03 9.64
N HIS A 351 -6.48 23.03 8.79
CA HIS A 351 -5.73 24.24 8.48
C HIS A 351 -6.64 25.30 7.84
N ALA A 352 -7.50 24.90 6.89
CA ALA A 352 -8.50 25.78 6.29
C ALA A 352 -9.46 26.38 7.33
N ALA A 353 -9.97 25.55 8.25
CA ALA A 353 -10.85 26.00 9.33
C ALA A 353 -10.16 26.89 10.37
N ALA A 354 -8.87 26.67 10.64
CA ALA A 354 -8.08 27.51 11.55
C ALA A 354 -7.81 28.89 10.93
N ALA A 355 -7.44 28.94 9.64
CA ALA A 355 -7.27 30.20 8.90
C ALA A 355 -8.56 31.03 8.90
N ALA A 356 -9.71 30.40 8.66
CA ALA A 356 -11.01 31.06 8.69
C ALA A 356 -11.36 31.63 10.09
N ARG A 357 -11.07 30.89 11.17
CA ARG A 357 -11.37 31.31 12.55
C ARG A 357 -10.46 32.42 13.07
N ALA A 358 -9.22 32.49 12.61
CA ALA A 358 -8.26 33.50 13.06
C ALA A 358 -8.61 34.92 12.61
N GLY A 359 -9.66 35.11 11.79
CA GLY A 359 -10.01 36.42 11.23
C GLY A 359 -8.92 37.01 10.34
N ALA A 360 -7.84 36.27 10.10
CA ALA A 360 -6.84 36.58 9.09
C ALA A 360 -7.56 36.42 7.75
N PRO A 361 -7.81 37.51 7.01
CA PRO A 361 -8.26 37.36 5.64
C PRO A 361 -7.20 36.49 4.97
N LEU A 362 -7.62 35.37 4.38
CA LEU A 362 -6.84 34.83 3.28
C LEU A 362 -6.55 36.04 2.37
N PRO A 363 -5.27 36.28 1.98
CA PRO A 363 -4.96 37.38 1.07
C PRO A 363 -5.99 37.38 -0.05
N ALA A 364 -6.61 38.51 -0.37
CA ALA A 364 -7.76 38.54 -1.27
C ALA A 364 -7.46 37.73 -2.55
N GLY A 365 -8.20 36.62 -2.75
CA GLY A 365 -7.99 35.67 -3.85
C GLY A 365 -7.09 34.45 -3.56
N ALA A 366 -6.62 34.24 -2.33
CA ALA A 366 -5.85 33.05 -1.97
C ALA A 366 -6.77 31.82 -1.84
N PRO A 367 -6.42 30.68 -2.49
CA PRO A 367 -7.22 29.46 -2.44
C PRO A 367 -7.25 28.85 -1.03
N PRO A 368 -8.25 28.00 -0.73
CA PRO A 368 -8.23 27.22 0.51
C PRO A 368 -6.99 26.33 0.57
N PRO A 369 -6.48 26.03 1.79
CA PRO A 369 -5.36 25.11 1.96
C PRO A 369 -5.57 23.78 1.23
N ALA A 370 -4.58 23.39 0.42
CA ALA A 370 -4.63 22.19 -0.39
C ALA A 370 -3.28 21.48 -0.41
N SER A 371 -3.24 20.30 -1.03
CA SER A 371 -2.01 19.55 -1.19
C SER A 371 -1.14 20.23 -2.25
N PRO A 372 0.20 20.30 -2.10
CA PRO A 372 1.07 20.73 -3.20
C PRO A 372 1.26 19.59 -4.24
N TYR A 373 0.58 18.46 -4.07
CA TYR A 373 0.62 17.30 -4.95
C TYR A 373 -0.75 17.09 -5.60
N ALA A 374 -0.79 16.77 -6.88
CA ALA A 374 -2.06 16.51 -7.59
C ALA A 374 -2.42 15.02 -7.68
N LEU A 375 -1.43 14.16 -7.94
CA LEU A 375 -1.58 12.69 -7.96
C LEU A 375 -0.43 12.06 -7.17
N VAL A 376 -0.76 11.06 -6.34
CA VAL A 376 0.22 10.39 -5.49
C VAL A 376 0.05 8.87 -5.54
N HIS A 377 1.17 8.16 -5.49
CA HIS A 377 1.25 6.70 -5.54
C HIS A 377 1.70 6.15 -4.19
N VAL A 378 0.91 5.26 -3.60
CA VAL A 378 1.26 4.60 -2.32
C VAL A 378 2.27 3.48 -2.58
N PHE A 379 3.45 3.82 -3.12
CA PHE A 379 4.53 2.90 -3.44
C PHE A 379 5.45 2.70 -2.24
N HIS A 380 5.72 1.43 -1.89
CA HIS A 380 6.48 1.06 -0.68
C HIS A 380 6.04 1.85 0.58
N PRO A 381 4.75 1.80 0.96
CA PRO A 381 4.35 2.37 2.23
C PRO A 381 5.01 1.59 3.39
N PRO A 382 5.08 2.17 4.59
CA PRO A 382 5.45 1.48 5.80
C PRO A 382 4.78 0.11 5.91
N GLY A 383 5.59 -0.93 6.18
CA GLY A 383 5.13 -2.32 6.25
C GLY A 383 5.11 -3.07 4.92
N GLY A 384 5.16 -2.40 3.76
CA GLY A 384 5.32 -3.03 2.44
C GLY A 384 4.07 -3.00 1.56
N GLY A 385 4.16 -3.64 0.39
CA GLY A 385 3.15 -3.54 -0.67
C GLY A 385 1.73 -4.03 -0.32
N HIS A 386 1.55 -4.85 0.71
CA HIS A 386 0.21 -5.26 1.16
C HIS A 386 -0.55 -4.15 1.90
N LEU A 387 0.14 -3.11 2.39
CA LEU A 387 -0.46 -1.96 3.08
C LEU A 387 -0.74 -0.74 2.20
N LYS A 388 -0.77 -0.94 0.88
CA LYS A 388 -1.12 0.13 -0.06
C LYS A 388 -2.51 0.74 0.21
N GLN A 389 -3.46 -0.08 0.65
CA GLN A 389 -4.78 0.41 1.07
C GLN A 389 -4.77 1.18 2.38
N LEU A 390 -3.87 0.83 3.29
CA LEU A 390 -3.74 1.53 4.55
C LEU A 390 -3.34 2.99 4.33
N GLY A 391 -2.45 3.28 3.37
CA GLY A 391 -2.11 4.66 3.02
C GLY A 391 -3.37 5.49 2.70
N LYS A 392 -4.34 4.90 2.00
CA LYS A 392 -5.61 5.57 1.69
C LYS A 392 -6.50 5.77 2.92
N MET A 393 -6.57 4.76 3.79
CA MET A 393 -7.29 4.84 5.06
C MET A 393 -6.71 5.93 5.97
N ALA A 394 -5.37 5.92 6.14
CA ALA A 394 -4.64 6.85 6.98
C ALA A 394 -4.71 8.31 6.48
N MET A 395 -4.74 8.51 5.16
CA MET A 395 -4.87 9.84 4.57
C MET A 395 -6.32 10.35 4.52
N GLY A 396 -7.30 9.54 4.95
CA GLY A 396 -8.72 9.92 4.98
C GLY A 396 -9.44 9.82 3.63
N HIS A 397 -8.90 9.04 2.68
CA HIS A 397 -9.47 8.87 1.33
C HIS A 397 -10.21 7.53 1.15
N PHE A 398 -10.24 6.68 2.18
CA PHE A 398 -10.96 5.41 2.13
C PHE A 398 -12.45 5.60 2.44
N PRO A 399 -13.37 5.22 1.53
CA PRO A 399 -14.80 5.51 1.68
C PRO A 399 -15.49 4.45 2.55
N TRP A 400 -15.24 4.48 3.86
CA TRP A 400 -15.77 3.52 4.84
C TRP A 400 -17.27 3.23 4.67
N HIS A 401 -18.11 4.26 4.60
CA HIS A 401 -19.56 4.10 4.43
C HIS A 401 -19.95 3.35 3.14
N LEU A 402 -19.25 3.61 2.04
CA LEU A 402 -19.49 2.89 0.80
C LEU A 402 -19.06 1.44 0.92
N MET A 403 -17.91 1.20 1.54
CA MET A 403 -17.36 -0.15 1.69
C MET A 403 -18.24 -1.03 2.59
N HIS A 404 -18.79 -0.47 3.68
CA HIS A 404 -19.81 -1.13 4.52
C HIS A 404 -21.07 -1.50 3.71
N ARG A 405 -21.55 -0.62 2.82
CA ARG A 405 -22.69 -0.94 1.94
C ARG A 405 -22.38 -2.05 0.94
N LEU A 406 -21.16 -2.07 0.39
CA LEU A 406 -20.75 -3.07 -0.60
C LEU A 406 -20.37 -4.42 0.02
N ARG A 407 -20.12 -4.46 1.33
CA ARG A 407 -19.82 -5.68 2.10
C ARG A 407 -20.74 -5.78 3.32
N HIS A 408 -22.02 -5.99 3.06
CA HIS A 408 -23.07 -6.07 4.09
C HIS A 408 -22.79 -7.15 5.16
N ASP A 409 -22.13 -8.24 4.79
CA ASP A 409 -21.75 -9.32 5.72
C ASP A 409 -20.51 -9.00 6.57
N GLY A 410 -19.87 -7.84 6.38
CA GLY A 410 -18.61 -7.42 6.99
C GLY A 410 -17.36 -7.85 6.19
N GLY A 411 -16.20 -8.01 6.84
CA GLY A 411 -14.95 -8.37 6.15
C GLY A 411 -14.15 -7.17 5.64
N LEU A 412 -14.23 -6.04 6.32
CA LEU A 412 -13.56 -4.79 5.93
C LEU A 412 -12.26 -4.53 6.66
N TYR A 413 -12.16 -5.03 7.88
CA TYR A 413 -10.96 -4.92 8.71
C TYR A 413 -9.97 -6.00 8.31
N LEU A 414 -8.68 -5.71 8.40
CA LEU A 414 -7.57 -6.63 8.16
C LEU A 414 -7.70 -7.90 9.02
N ALA A 415 -8.15 -7.75 10.27
CA ALA A 415 -8.40 -8.86 11.18
C ALA A 415 -9.73 -9.61 10.93
N SER A 416 -10.51 -9.25 9.91
CA SER A 416 -11.77 -9.94 9.62
C SER A 416 -11.53 -11.32 9.05
N THR A 417 -12.38 -12.29 9.41
CA THR A 417 -12.37 -13.64 8.84
C THR A 417 -13.76 -14.02 8.32
N GLN A 418 -13.87 -15.17 7.63
CA GLN A 418 -15.19 -15.68 7.21
C GLN A 418 -16.12 -15.94 8.40
N HIS A 419 -15.58 -16.37 9.54
CA HIS A 419 -16.36 -16.68 10.74
C HIS A 419 -16.53 -15.46 11.67
N ALA A 420 -15.73 -14.42 11.45
CA ALA A 420 -15.70 -13.21 12.25
C ALA A 420 -15.54 -11.98 11.33
N PRO A 421 -16.57 -11.63 10.55
CA PRO A 421 -16.45 -10.55 9.59
C PRO A 421 -16.40 -9.16 10.25
N VAL A 422 -16.89 -9.05 11.50
CA VAL A 422 -16.56 -7.97 12.42
C VAL A 422 -15.79 -8.59 13.59
N PRO A 423 -14.48 -8.33 13.74
CA PRO A 423 -13.65 -9.00 14.74
C PRO A 423 -13.96 -8.53 16.16
N ASP A 424 -13.80 -9.40 17.16
CA ASP A 424 -13.73 -8.94 18.55
C ASP A 424 -12.38 -8.31 18.83
N VAL A 425 -12.40 -7.13 19.45
CA VAL A 425 -11.21 -6.30 19.60
C VAL A 425 -10.89 -6.04 21.07
N LEU A 426 -9.59 -6.11 21.38
CA LEU A 426 -9.00 -5.60 22.60
C LEU A 426 -8.24 -4.32 22.28
N ALA A 427 -8.56 -3.23 22.99
CA ALA A 427 -7.95 -1.93 22.79
C ALA A 427 -7.67 -1.25 24.13
N TYR A 428 -6.88 -0.18 24.11
CA TYR A 428 -6.74 0.70 25.26
C TYR A 428 -7.88 1.74 25.27
N THR A 429 -8.23 2.23 26.46
CA THR A 429 -9.14 3.39 26.55
C THR A 429 -8.50 4.63 25.92
N PRO A 430 -9.29 5.61 25.43
CA PRO A 430 -8.75 6.84 24.85
C PRO A 430 -7.80 7.61 25.77
N GLY A 431 -7.99 7.53 27.09
CA GLY A 431 -7.11 8.15 28.08
C GLY A 431 -5.72 7.53 28.13
N VAL A 432 -5.62 6.21 27.95
CA VAL A 432 -4.32 5.50 27.90
C VAL A 432 -3.62 5.75 26.56
N GLU A 433 -4.35 5.69 25.44
CA GLU A 433 -3.76 5.92 24.11
C GLU A 433 -3.28 7.37 23.94
N GLY A 434 -4.07 8.32 24.43
CA GLY A 434 -3.84 9.76 24.26
C GLY A 434 -2.84 10.39 25.23
N ARG A 435 -2.20 9.62 26.11
CA ARG A 435 -1.19 10.12 27.06
C ARG A 435 0.12 10.49 26.36
N GLU A 436 0.93 11.30 27.02
CA GLU A 436 2.32 11.51 26.60
C GLU A 436 3.12 10.23 26.90
N TRP A 437 3.66 9.61 25.85
CA TRP A 437 4.56 8.47 25.95
C TRP A 437 5.98 9.00 26.10
N ALA A 438 6.70 8.60 27.14
CA ALA A 438 8.03 9.15 27.41
C ALA A 438 9.08 8.71 26.38
N SER A 439 8.90 7.54 25.77
CA SER A 439 9.81 7.01 24.74
C SER A 439 9.13 6.02 23.79
N TYR A 440 9.81 5.72 22.68
CA TYR A 440 9.44 4.60 21.80
C TYR A 440 9.40 3.27 22.55
N ALA A 441 10.37 3.01 23.45
CA ALA A 441 10.44 1.77 24.21
C ALA A 441 9.20 1.55 25.09
N GLU A 442 8.80 2.58 25.85
CA GLU A 442 7.59 2.51 26.69
C GLU A 442 6.33 2.24 25.86
N TRP A 443 6.19 2.94 24.73
CA TRP A 443 5.07 2.73 23.83
C TRP A 443 5.08 1.31 23.23
N ASN A 444 6.24 0.82 22.81
CA ASN A 444 6.40 -0.49 22.21
C ASN A 444 6.09 -1.61 23.21
N GLU A 445 6.51 -1.48 24.47
CA GLU A 445 6.14 -2.40 25.55
C GLU A 445 4.63 -2.46 25.76
N ALA A 446 3.94 -1.31 25.78
CA ALA A 446 2.49 -1.27 25.91
C ALA A 446 1.77 -1.89 24.71
N ALA A 447 2.27 -1.66 23.49
CA ALA A 447 1.73 -2.27 22.29
C ALA A 447 1.93 -3.80 22.28
N LEU A 448 3.10 -4.29 22.70
CA LEU A 448 3.38 -5.73 22.86
C LEU A 448 2.53 -6.36 23.96
N ALA A 449 2.32 -5.69 25.08
CA ALA A 449 1.46 -6.17 26.15
C ALA A 449 0.01 -6.36 25.66
N LEU A 450 -0.52 -5.38 24.93
CA LEU A 450 -1.84 -5.46 24.31
C LEU A 450 -1.92 -6.63 23.32
N ALA A 451 -0.92 -6.76 22.45
CA ALA A 451 -0.89 -7.81 21.42
C ALA A 451 -0.82 -9.22 22.01
N ARG A 452 0.03 -9.43 23.03
CA ARG A 452 0.16 -10.71 23.74
C ARG A 452 -1.13 -11.08 24.46
N LEU A 453 -1.76 -10.12 25.14
CA LEU A 453 -3.01 -10.35 25.83
C LEU A 453 -4.16 -10.62 24.85
N ALA A 454 -4.26 -9.87 23.76
CA ALA A 454 -5.25 -10.07 22.71
C ALA A 454 -5.11 -11.46 22.07
N LEU A 455 -3.87 -11.89 21.79
CA LEU A 455 -3.57 -13.23 21.30
C LEU A 455 -4.10 -14.31 22.26
N GLU A 456 -3.78 -14.23 23.56
CA GLU A 456 -4.25 -15.20 24.55
C GLU A 456 -5.79 -15.21 24.68
N MET A 457 -6.43 -14.06 24.51
CA MET A 457 -7.90 -13.93 24.53
C MET A 457 -8.57 -14.30 23.20
N GLY A 458 -7.82 -14.60 22.13
CA GLY A 458 -8.38 -14.84 20.80
C GLY A 458 -9.08 -13.61 20.19
N ARG A 459 -8.69 -12.41 20.60
CA ARG A 459 -9.21 -11.12 20.11
C ARG A 459 -8.17 -10.46 19.20
N ALA A 460 -8.62 -9.63 18.26
CA ALA A 460 -7.71 -8.80 17.49
C ALA A 460 -7.23 -7.61 18.35
N ALA A 461 -5.94 -7.28 18.29
CA ALA A 461 -5.41 -6.11 19.00
C ALA A 461 -5.66 -4.84 18.18
N ALA A 462 -6.28 -3.80 18.74
CA ALA A 462 -6.21 -2.47 18.16
C ALA A 462 -4.84 -1.88 18.48
N PHE A 463 -3.91 -1.92 17.54
CA PHE A 463 -2.55 -1.45 17.80
C PHE A 463 -2.56 0.04 18.13
N PRO A 464 -2.04 0.45 19.31
CA PRO A 464 -2.08 1.84 19.70
C PRO A 464 -1.19 2.66 18.77
N ALA A 465 -1.64 3.86 18.41
CA ALA A 465 -0.85 4.84 17.67
C ALA A 465 -0.64 6.07 18.56
N PRO A 466 0.61 6.39 18.97
CA PRO A 466 0.88 7.56 19.79
C PRO A 466 0.57 8.81 18.99
N ARG A 467 0.36 9.93 19.69
CA ARG A 467 0.23 11.23 19.00
C ARG A 467 1.52 11.54 18.26
N CYS A 468 1.44 12.09 17.05
CA CYS A 468 2.67 12.48 16.33
C CYS A 468 3.41 13.65 17.00
N ASN A 469 2.77 14.35 17.95
CA ASN A 469 3.36 15.49 18.65
C ASN A 469 3.92 15.15 20.03
N VAL A 470 4.10 13.86 20.35
CA VAL A 470 4.91 13.46 21.52
C VAL A 470 6.36 13.88 21.30
N SER A 471 7.08 14.13 22.40
CA SER A 471 8.43 14.69 22.39
C SER A 471 9.43 13.96 21.46
N TRP A 472 9.38 12.63 21.41
CA TRP A 472 10.28 11.79 20.59
C TRP A 472 9.81 11.57 19.15
N LEU A 473 8.59 12.01 18.77
CA LEU A 473 8.10 11.98 17.38
C LEU A 473 8.08 13.37 16.73
N GLY A 474 8.81 14.35 17.27
CA GLY A 474 8.90 15.71 16.72
C GLY A 474 8.20 16.78 17.57
N GLY A 475 7.47 16.37 18.61
CA GLY A 475 6.90 17.30 19.59
C GLY A 475 5.92 18.30 18.97
N GLY A 476 5.92 19.52 19.49
CA GLY A 476 5.08 20.60 18.99
C GLY A 476 5.29 20.99 17.51
N ARG A 477 6.37 20.53 16.87
CA ARG A 477 6.61 20.76 15.43
C ARG A 477 5.56 20.08 14.56
N ASN A 478 4.97 18.97 15.03
CA ASN A 478 3.91 18.24 14.34
C ASN A 478 2.49 18.78 14.60
N ASN A 479 2.36 19.98 15.17
CA ASN A 479 1.09 20.69 15.26
C ASN A 479 0.81 21.58 14.03
N ARG A 480 1.59 21.43 12.96
CA ARG A 480 1.46 22.16 11.69
C ARG A 480 2.03 21.35 10.53
N LEU A 481 1.75 21.77 9.30
CA LEU A 481 2.40 21.24 8.10
C LEU A 481 3.67 22.06 7.76
N PRO A 482 4.68 21.45 7.10
CA PRO A 482 4.84 20.00 6.94
C PRO A 482 5.03 19.33 8.30
N LEU A 483 4.61 18.05 8.42
CA LEU A 483 4.97 17.24 9.58
C LEU A 483 6.49 17.02 9.57
N ASP A 484 7.12 17.30 10.70
CA ASP A 484 8.53 17.07 10.97
C ASP A 484 8.71 15.73 11.68
N ILE A 485 8.54 14.67 10.91
CA ILE A 485 8.79 13.30 11.36
C ILE A 485 10.27 13.03 11.08
N THR A 486 11.15 13.49 11.98
CA THR A 486 12.61 13.30 11.87
C THR A 486 13.01 11.83 12.03
N GLU A 487 14.13 11.43 11.41
CA GLU A 487 14.82 10.18 11.76
C GLU A 487 15.25 10.29 13.23
N SER A 488 14.59 9.56 14.14
CA SER A 488 15.24 9.18 15.38
C SER A 488 16.05 7.92 15.09
N ASP A 489 17.22 7.76 15.70
CA ASP A 489 18.02 6.53 15.55
C ASP A 489 17.22 5.25 15.87
N ASP A 490 16.19 5.38 16.73
CA ASP A 490 15.29 4.29 17.14
C ASP A 490 14.13 4.01 16.17
N VAL A 491 13.80 4.93 15.26
CA VAL A 491 12.65 4.82 14.34
C VAL A 491 13.01 5.38 12.96
N LYS A 492 13.18 4.48 11.99
CA LYS A 492 13.43 4.87 10.60
C LYS A 492 12.19 5.56 10.02
N GLN A 493 12.34 6.73 9.38
CA GLN A 493 11.23 7.49 8.78
C GLN A 493 10.32 6.66 7.86
N THR A 494 10.86 5.64 7.20
CA THR A 494 10.15 4.78 6.25
C THR A 494 9.09 3.87 6.91
N TRP A 495 8.85 4.04 8.21
CA TRP A 495 8.05 3.16 9.06
C TRP A 495 6.92 3.89 9.78
N ILE A 496 6.79 5.19 9.55
CA ILE A 496 5.77 6.00 10.20
C ILE A 496 4.70 6.33 9.17
N MET A 497 3.43 6.15 9.56
CA MET A 497 2.29 6.57 8.76
C MET A 497 1.39 7.49 9.59
N PRO A 498 1.33 8.80 9.28
CA PRO A 498 0.48 9.73 10.01
C PRO A 498 -1.00 9.48 9.70
N TYR A 499 -1.87 9.68 10.67
CA TYR A 499 -3.32 9.55 10.53
C TYR A 499 -4.00 10.61 11.41
N GLY A 500 -4.99 11.30 10.86
CA GLY A 500 -5.86 12.21 11.61
C GLY A 500 -7.32 11.82 11.40
N ARG A 501 -8.12 11.90 12.46
CA ARG A 501 -9.56 11.65 12.36
C ARG A 501 -10.24 12.77 11.55
N PRO A 502 -11.18 12.43 10.65
CA PRO A 502 -11.98 13.42 9.95
C PRO A 502 -12.62 14.42 10.92
N GLY A 503 -12.49 15.72 10.63
CA GLY A 503 -13.07 16.80 11.44
C GLY A 503 -12.27 17.20 12.69
N GLU A 504 -11.27 16.43 13.11
CA GLU A 504 -10.48 16.73 14.32
C GLU A 504 -9.06 17.24 14.03
N GLY A 505 -8.52 16.96 12.85
CA GLY A 505 -7.23 17.48 12.40
C GLY A 505 -6.06 17.15 13.33
N PHE A 506 -5.20 18.15 13.57
CA PHE A 506 -4.01 18.02 14.42
C PHE A 506 -4.33 17.57 15.86
N GLY A 507 -5.52 17.87 16.39
CA GLY A 507 -5.92 17.43 17.73
C GLY A 507 -6.04 15.90 17.86
N SER A 508 -6.19 15.22 16.72
CA SER A 508 -6.31 13.76 16.61
C SER A 508 -5.14 13.10 15.89
N LEU A 509 -4.07 13.85 15.58
CA LEU A 509 -2.97 13.35 14.78
C LEU A 509 -2.20 12.25 15.52
N ARG A 510 -2.28 11.03 14.99
CA ARG A 510 -1.61 9.82 15.47
C ARG A 510 -0.60 9.33 14.44
N CYS A 511 0.46 8.67 14.91
CA CYS A 511 1.53 8.13 14.06
C CYS A 511 1.56 6.61 14.20
N MET A 512 1.14 5.87 13.17
CA MET A 512 1.28 4.41 13.17
C MET A 512 2.75 4.05 12.90
N LEU A 513 3.30 3.08 13.64
CA LEU A 513 4.74 2.78 13.62
C LEU A 513 5.00 1.35 13.10
N GLY A 514 6.10 1.18 12.38
CA GLY A 514 6.29 0.08 11.43
C GLY A 514 6.40 -1.34 11.98
N GLY A 515 6.67 -1.53 13.28
CA GLY A 515 6.81 -2.87 13.87
C GLY A 515 5.61 -3.78 13.59
N TYR A 516 4.41 -3.31 13.91
CA TYR A 516 3.16 -4.05 13.63
C TYR A 516 2.60 -3.82 12.23
N LEU A 517 3.20 -2.95 11.41
CA LEU A 517 2.78 -2.77 10.00
C LEU A 517 3.25 -3.94 9.11
N ALA A 518 4.09 -4.82 9.63
CA ALA A 518 4.50 -6.03 8.90
C ALA A 518 3.30 -6.91 8.52
N LYS A 519 3.39 -7.55 7.35
CA LYS A 519 2.35 -8.45 6.79
C LYS A 519 1.85 -9.47 7.80
N GLY A 520 2.78 -10.13 8.48
CA GLY A 520 2.45 -11.18 9.44
C GLY A 520 1.67 -10.69 10.66
N CYS A 521 1.71 -9.39 10.98
CA CYS A 521 0.94 -8.80 12.07
C CYS A 521 -0.49 -8.43 11.65
N MET A 522 -0.69 -8.18 10.36
CA MET A 522 -1.94 -7.69 9.78
C MET A 522 -2.81 -8.79 9.15
N HIS A 523 -2.28 -9.99 8.99
CA HIS A 523 -3.03 -11.09 8.37
C HIS A 523 -3.49 -12.10 9.43
N PRO A 524 -4.81 -12.32 9.61
CA PRO A 524 -5.29 -13.34 10.52
C PRO A 524 -4.97 -14.72 9.99
N ASN A 525 -4.72 -15.67 10.89
CA ASN A 525 -4.58 -17.08 10.58
C ASN A 525 -5.19 -17.92 11.71
N TRP A 526 -5.17 -19.24 11.58
CA TRP A 526 -5.89 -20.11 12.52
C TRP A 526 -5.35 -20.04 13.98
N PHE A 527 -4.12 -19.58 14.19
CA PHE A 527 -3.47 -19.45 15.50
C PHE A 527 -3.23 -17.99 15.94
N TYR A 528 -3.48 -17.02 15.07
CA TYR A 528 -3.21 -15.60 15.30
C TYR A 528 -4.38 -14.73 14.81
N PRO A 529 -5.08 -14.02 15.71
CA PRO A 529 -6.25 -13.20 15.38
C PRO A 529 -5.91 -11.90 14.64
N SER A 530 -4.61 -11.57 14.48
CA SER A 530 -4.14 -10.31 13.90
C SER A 530 -4.52 -9.06 14.72
N GLY A 531 -4.49 -7.90 14.10
CA GLY A 531 -4.82 -6.63 14.75
C GLY A 531 -5.37 -5.61 13.77
N LEU A 532 -5.91 -4.55 14.34
CA LEU A 532 -6.47 -3.40 13.64
C LEU A 532 -5.52 -2.23 13.80
N LEU A 533 -5.45 -1.41 12.77
CA LEU A 533 -4.73 -0.16 12.77
C LEU A 533 -5.63 1.00 13.19
N ALA A 534 -5.05 2.13 13.57
CA ALA A 534 -5.79 3.29 14.06
C ALA A 534 -7.01 3.70 13.20
N PRO A 535 -6.92 3.82 11.85
CA PRO A 535 -8.09 4.16 11.04
C PRO A 535 -9.17 3.06 11.01
N GLU A 536 -8.77 1.79 11.11
CA GLU A 536 -9.71 0.66 11.19
C GLU A 536 -10.41 0.62 12.55
N TYR A 537 -9.67 0.89 13.62
CA TYR A 537 -10.19 0.92 14.97
C TYR A 537 -11.20 2.07 15.15
N ASP A 538 -10.87 3.27 14.66
CA ASP A 538 -11.79 4.41 14.75
C ASP A 538 -13.08 4.17 13.95
N ASP A 539 -13.00 3.54 12.76
CA ASP A 539 -14.20 3.10 12.02
C ASP A 539 -14.97 2.00 12.77
N LEU A 540 -14.28 1.00 13.34
CA LEU A 540 -14.91 -0.06 14.11
C LEU A 540 -15.67 0.50 15.32
N VAL A 541 -15.10 1.46 16.04
CA VAL A 541 -15.77 2.13 17.17
C VAL A 541 -17.08 2.76 16.71
N ALA A 542 -17.05 3.52 15.60
CA ALA A 542 -18.25 4.12 15.03
C ALA A 542 -19.27 3.04 14.60
N HIS A 543 -18.81 1.97 13.97
CA HIS A 543 -19.67 0.85 13.54
C HIS A 543 -20.31 0.11 14.73
N VAL A 544 -19.55 -0.16 15.79
CA VAL A 544 -20.04 -0.81 17.01
C VAL A 544 -21.07 0.05 17.74
N GLN A 545 -20.82 1.36 17.82
CA GLN A 545 -21.77 2.32 18.41
C GLN A 545 -23.05 2.41 17.59
N HIS A 546 -22.94 2.53 16.27
CA HIS A 546 -24.09 2.64 15.37
C HIS A 546 -24.98 1.39 15.40
N ASN A 547 -24.38 0.21 15.49
CA ASN A 547 -25.09 -1.08 15.46
C ASN A 547 -25.32 -1.70 16.85
N ASN A 548 -24.96 -0.99 17.93
CA ASN A 548 -25.09 -1.45 19.32
C ASN A 548 -24.47 -2.84 19.58
N LEU A 549 -23.25 -3.09 19.07
CA LEU A 549 -22.60 -4.42 19.10
C LEU A 549 -21.87 -4.75 20.42
N GLY A 550 -22.09 -3.96 21.48
CA GLY A 550 -21.54 -4.18 22.83
C GLY A 550 -20.12 -3.64 23.01
N VAL A 551 -19.95 -2.77 24.01
CA VAL A 551 -18.66 -2.22 24.46
C VAL A 551 -18.55 -2.45 25.96
N ALA A 552 -17.39 -2.91 26.42
CA ALA A 552 -17.08 -3.02 27.84
C ALA A 552 -15.73 -2.37 28.16
N VAL A 553 -15.60 -1.86 29.38
CA VAL A 553 -14.33 -1.39 29.94
C VAL A 553 -13.95 -2.36 31.05
N ALA A 554 -12.73 -2.89 31.01
CA ALA A 554 -12.21 -3.74 32.07
C ALA A 554 -12.10 -2.93 33.37
N ASP A 555 -12.35 -3.57 34.51
CA ASP A 555 -12.17 -2.91 35.80
C ASP A 555 -10.68 -2.60 36.03
N ALA A 556 -10.36 -1.35 36.36
CA ALA A 556 -9.00 -0.94 36.70
C ALA A 556 -8.45 -1.72 37.91
N SER A 557 -9.32 -2.13 38.84
CA SER A 557 -8.96 -2.96 39.99
C SER A 557 -8.46 -4.36 39.58
N LEU A 558 -8.99 -4.89 38.47
CA LEU A 558 -8.58 -6.16 37.90
C LEU A 558 -7.19 -6.08 37.27
N LEU A 559 -6.77 -4.91 36.76
CA LEU A 559 -5.41 -4.71 36.23
C LEU A 559 -4.38 -4.47 37.34
N ALA A 560 -4.79 -3.88 38.47
CA ALA A 560 -3.90 -3.50 39.56
C ALA A 560 -3.55 -4.63 40.55
N ASN A 561 -4.34 -5.71 40.63
CA ASN A 561 -4.24 -6.71 41.71
C ASN A 561 -3.91 -8.13 41.19
N ALA A 562 -2.63 -8.42 40.93
CA ALA A 562 -2.17 -9.71 40.33
C ALA A 562 -2.48 -11.02 41.10
N PRO A 563 -2.67 -11.08 42.44
CA PRO A 563 -2.90 -12.38 43.09
C PRO A 563 -4.35 -12.72 43.44
N ALA A 564 -5.21 -11.74 43.73
CA ALA A 564 -6.55 -12.02 44.30
C ALA A 564 -7.59 -12.44 43.25
N ALA A 565 -7.54 -11.87 42.04
CA ALA A 565 -8.50 -12.16 40.98
C ALA A 565 -8.24 -13.50 40.26
N ALA A 566 -6.97 -13.91 40.13
CA ALA A 566 -6.61 -15.19 39.51
C ALA A 566 -7.10 -16.40 40.34
N ALA A 567 -7.03 -16.31 41.68
CA ALA A 567 -7.54 -17.35 42.57
C ALA A 567 -9.08 -17.48 42.52
N ALA A 568 -9.80 -16.37 42.37
CA ALA A 568 -11.26 -16.36 42.24
C ALA A 568 -11.73 -16.86 40.86
N ALA A 569 -11.02 -16.53 39.78
CA ALA A 569 -11.34 -16.98 38.42
C ALA A 569 -11.06 -18.48 38.23
N ALA A 570 -9.95 -18.99 38.77
CA ALA A 570 -9.63 -20.42 38.75
C ALA A 570 -10.66 -21.28 39.53
N ALA A 571 -11.23 -20.73 40.61
CA ALA A 571 -12.29 -21.38 41.39
C ALA A 571 -13.65 -21.41 40.65
N SER A 572 -13.90 -20.46 39.74
CA SER A 572 -15.11 -20.38 38.92
C SER A 572 -15.09 -21.36 37.73
N LEU A 573 -13.92 -21.55 37.08
CA LEU A 573 -13.77 -22.52 35.99
C LEU A 573 -13.76 -23.97 36.46
N THR A 574 -13.32 -24.23 37.69
CA THR A 574 -13.37 -25.59 38.30
C THR A 574 -14.76 -25.96 38.80
N SER A 575 -15.61 -25.00 39.19
CA SER A 575 -17.00 -25.29 39.59
C SER A 575 -17.93 -25.59 38.41
N ALA A 576 -17.59 -25.14 37.19
CA ALA A 576 -18.31 -25.51 35.97
C ALA A 576 -17.99 -26.93 35.45
N THR A 577 -16.97 -27.60 36.00
CA THR A 577 -16.47 -28.89 35.50
C THR A 577 -16.47 -30.03 36.53
N ALA A 578 -16.79 -29.77 37.81
CA ALA A 578 -16.74 -30.78 38.86
C ALA A 578 -18.14 -31.14 39.42
N GLY A 579 -18.83 -32.06 38.74
CA GLY A 579 -19.70 -33.00 39.44
C GLY A 579 -18.85 -34.20 39.90
N GLY A 580 -18.57 -34.30 41.19
CA GLY A 580 -17.91 -35.49 41.77
C GLY A 580 -16.92 -35.19 42.90
N ASP A 581 -17.41 -35.33 44.14
CA ASP A 581 -16.77 -35.65 45.42
C ASP A 581 -15.25 -35.44 45.65
N GLY A 582 -14.96 -34.63 46.67
CA GLY A 582 -14.15 -35.07 47.82
C GLY A 582 -12.63 -34.84 47.76
N ALA A 583 -12.18 -33.65 48.13
CA ALA A 583 -10.97 -33.41 48.98
C ALA A 583 -10.71 -31.90 49.15
N ALA A 584 -11.51 -31.23 49.97
CA ALA A 584 -11.28 -29.84 50.37
C ALA A 584 -10.79 -29.79 51.82
N ALA A 585 -9.47 -29.70 52.03
CA ALA A 585 -8.83 -29.15 53.24
C ALA A 585 -7.29 -29.31 53.20
N ALA A 586 -6.57 -28.43 52.46
CA ALA A 586 -5.11 -28.28 52.67
C ALA A 586 -4.47 -26.98 52.11
N ALA A 587 -5.22 -26.04 51.52
CA ALA A 587 -4.61 -24.88 50.82
C ALA A 587 -5.05 -23.50 51.36
N ALA A 588 -5.56 -23.42 52.59
CA ALA A 588 -6.08 -22.18 53.18
C ALA A 588 -5.19 -21.54 54.26
N ALA A 589 -3.97 -22.01 54.48
CA ALA A 589 -3.12 -21.57 55.60
C ALA A 589 -1.92 -20.67 55.21
N GLY A 590 -1.82 -20.19 53.97
CA GLY A 590 -0.68 -19.42 53.48
C GLY A 590 -0.94 -17.95 53.12
N ALA A 591 -2.19 -17.45 53.22
CA ALA A 591 -2.59 -16.17 52.62
C ALA A 591 -2.74 -14.98 53.61
N ALA A 592 -2.38 -15.15 54.88
CA ALA A 592 -2.58 -14.10 55.90
C ALA A 592 -1.32 -13.29 56.27
N ALA A 593 -0.17 -13.52 55.61
CA ALA A 593 1.09 -12.87 55.96
C ALA A 593 1.77 -12.21 54.74
N ALA A 594 1.07 -11.28 54.09
CA ALA A 594 1.68 -10.31 53.17
C ALA A 594 0.82 -9.04 53.08
N GLY A 595 0.34 -8.54 54.21
CA GLY A 595 -0.16 -7.18 54.35
C GLY A 595 1.01 -6.21 54.46
N GLY A 596 1.63 -5.88 53.33
CA GLY A 596 2.71 -4.91 53.22
C GLY A 596 2.45 -4.00 52.05
N GLY A 597 1.92 -2.80 52.34
CA GLY A 597 1.65 -1.77 51.35
C GLY A 597 2.91 -1.34 50.61
N GLY A 598 2.84 -1.40 49.28
CA GLY A 598 3.75 -0.77 48.35
C GLY A 598 3.03 -0.67 47.01
N GLY A 599 2.75 0.55 46.55
CA GLY A 599 2.09 0.84 45.29
C GLY A 599 2.99 0.54 44.07
N GLY A 600 3.39 -0.72 43.92
CA GLY A 600 4.01 -1.24 42.71
C GLY A 600 2.95 -1.87 41.81
N ALA A 601 3.01 -1.60 40.51
CA ALA A 601 2.14 -2.26 39.55
C ALA A 601 2.37 -3.78 39.61
N ALA A 602 1.29 -4.54 39.80
CA ALA A 602 1.39 -5.98 39.95
C ALA A 602 1.75 -6.64 38.61
N VAL A 603 2.79 -7.47 38.60
CA VAL A 603 3.27 -8.17 37.39
C VAL A 603 2.40 -9.40 37.14
N TRP A 604 1.72 -9.45 36.00
CA TRP A 604 0.82 -10.53 35.62
C TRP A 604 1.51 -11.63 34.81
N ASP A 605 1.08 -12.86 35.01
CA ASP A 605 1.18 -13.88 33.97
C ASP A 605 0.09 -13.61 32.91
N VAL A 606 0.46 -13.61 31.63
CA VAL A 606 -0.46 -13.23 30.54
C VAL A 606 -1.66 -14.17 30.45
N GLU A 607 -1.44 -15.46 30.73
CA GLU A 607 -2.47 -16.50 30.78
C GLU A 607 -3.50 -16.21 31.89
N SER A 608 -3.04 -15.92 33.10
CA SER A 608 -3.89 -15.60 34.24
C SER A 608 -4.71 -14.33 34.03
N LEU A 609 -4.11 -13.28 33.46
CA LEU A 609 -4.83 -12.04 33.15
C LEU A 609 -5.87 -12.25 32.04
N ALA A 610 -5.52 -12.99 30.98
CA ALA A 610 -6.45 -13.33 29.92
C ALA A 610 -7.64 -14.13 30.46
N ALA A 611 -7.40 -15.12 31.33
CA ALA A 611 -8.45 -15.90 31.97
C ALA A 611 -9.38 -15.05 32.84
N ALA A 612 -8.83 -14.13 33.64
CA ALA A 612 -9.62 -13.22 34.47
C ALA A 612 -10.50 -12.28 33.62
N LEU A 613 -9.96 -11.72 32.54
CA LEU A 613 -10.71 -10.86 31.63
C LEU A 613 -11.78 -11.62 30.85
N MET A 614 -11.49 -12.83 30.40
CA MET A 614 -12.45 -13.71 29.72
C MET A 614 -13.58 -14.15 30.66
N ALA A 615 -13.28 -14.41 31.93
CA ALA A 615 -14.30 -14.73 32.94
C ALA A 615 -15.21 -13.52 33.23
N ALA A 616 -14.65 -12.31 33.27
CA ALA A 616 -15.40 -11.09 33.57
C ALA A 616 -16.20 -10.54 32.36
N HIS A 617 -15.71 -10.75 31.14
CA HIS A 617 -16.22 -10.08 29.94
C HIS A 617 -16.57 -11.03 28.79
N GLY A 618 -16.88 -12.29 29.11
CA GLY A 618 -17.23 -13.30 28.12
C GLY A 618 -16.00 -13.87 27.42
N GLY A 619 -16.01 -15.19 27.24
CA GLY A 619 -14.86 -16.06 26.94
C GLY A 619 -14.02 -15.74 25.69
N LEU A 620 -13.51 -16.80 25.07
CA LEU A 620 -12.59 -16.68 23.94
C LEU A 620 -13.18 -15.83 22.81
N GLY A 621 -12.38 -14.92 22.24
CA GLY A 621 -12.77 -14.06 21.13
C GLY A 621 -12.91 -14.77 19.79
N SER A 622 -13.36 -14.02 18.78
CA SER A 622 -13.69 -14.52 17.45
C SER A 622 -12.53 -15.08 16.62
N GLY A 623 -11.28 -14.90 17.05
CA GLY A 623 -10.08 -15.43 16.38
C GLY A 623 -9.55 -16.74 16.94
N GLY A 624 -10.26 -17.35 17.90
CA GLY A 624 -9.95 -18.71 18.36
C GLY A 624 -10.55 -19.78 17.42
N GLY A 625 -9.72 -20.44 16.61
CA GLY A 625 -10.18 -21.43 15.63
C GLY A 625 -10.99 -22.62 16.22
N THR A 626 -12.27 -22.70 15.81
CA THR A 626 -13.06 -23.84 15.27
C THR A 626 -12.80 -25.32 15.61
N GLN A 627 -12.03 -25.72 16.63
CA GLN A 627 -12.12 -27.11 17.16
C GLN A 627 -13.06 -27.29 18.34
N ASP A 628 -13.51 -26.20 18.99
CA ASP A 628 -14.59 -26.27 19.98
C ASP A 628 -15.96 -26.20 19.29
N VAL A 629 -16.31 -27.29 18.61
CA VAL A 629 -17.66 -27.55 18.10
C VAL A 629 -18.57 -27.80 19.30
N GLY A 630 -19.07 -26.73 19.93
CA GLY A 630 -20.03 -26.90 21.03
C GLY A 630 -20.36 -25.67 21.88
N VAL A 631 -19.61 -24.57 21.78
CA VAL A 631 -19.94 -23.38 22.59
C VAL A 631 -20.99 -22.54 21.87
N LYS A 632 -22.23 -22.60 22.38
CA LYS A 632 -23.30 -21.68 21.98
C LYS A 632 -22.78 -20.24 22.14
N GLN A 633 -23.02 -19.42 21.13
CA GLN A 633 -22.73 -17.99 21.15
C GLN A 633 -23.56 -17.34 22.27
N GLU A 634 -23.01 -17.23 23.48
CA GLU A 634 -23.69 -16.53 24.56
C GLU A 634 -23.72 -15.03 24.27
N HIS A 635 -24.90 -14.42 24.47
CA HIS A 635 -25.22 -13.02 24.22
C HIS A 635 -24.46 -12.00 25.10
N THR A 636 -23.34 -12.36 25.72
CA THR A 636 -22.67 -11.60 26.80
C THR A 636 -21.26 -11.10 26.48
N ARG A 637 -20.67 -11.47 25.33
CA ARG A 637 -19.30 -11.05 24.94
C ARG A 637 -19.32 -9.68 24.24
N PRO A 638 -18.62 -8.65 24.74
CA PRO A 638 -18.54 -7.35 24.09
C PRO A 638 -17.66 -7.44 22.84
N ARG A 639 -18.10 -6.79 21.76
CA ARG A 639 -17.31 -6.67 20.53
C ARG A 639 -16.03 -5.89 20.77
N LEU A 640 -16.11 -4.85 21.59
CA LEU A 640 -14.98 -4.02 21.99
C LEU A 640 -14.75 -4.10 23.50
N LEU A 641 -13.58 -4.59 23.90
CA LEU A 641 -13.11 -4.57 25.29
C LEU A 641 -11.98 -3.55 25.44
N LEU A 642 -12.17 -2.58 26.34
CA LEU A 642 -11.24 -1.48 26.57
C LEU A 642 -10.46 -1.68 27.89
N LEU A 643 -9.14 -1.54 27.82
CA LEU A 643 -8.26 -1.58 28.99
C LEU A 643 -8.00 -0.16 29.52
N PRO A 644 -8.34 0.15 30.79
CA PRO A 644 -8.13 1.48 31.37
C PRO A 644 -6.67 1.75 31.80
N ALA A 645 -5.77 0.77 31.71
CA ALA A 645 -4.36 0.92 32.01
C ALA A 645 -3.50 -0.05 31.17
N VAL A 646 -2.19 0.23 31.07
CA VAL A 646 -1.22 -0.70 30.47
C VAL A 646 -0.91 -1.81 31.48
N PRO A 647 -1.23 -3.08 31.20
CA PRO A 647 -0.91 -4.17 32.10
C PRO A 647 0.60 -4.44 32.09
N VAL A 648 1.18 -4.65 33.27
CA VAL A 648 2.57 -5.10 33.39
C VAL A 648 2.59 -6.62 33.28
N LEU A 649 3.06 -7.13 32.15
CA LEU A 649 3.14 -8.57 31.90
C LEU A 649 4.55 -9.10 32.21
N SER A 650 4.62 -10.28 32.80
CA SER A 650 5.86 -11.04 32.90
C SER A 650 6.37 -11.49 31.52
N GLY A 651 7.63 -11.91 31.47
CA GLY A 651 8.22 -12.52 30.28
C GLY A 651 7.67 -13.91 29.93
N LYS A 652 6.77 -14.49 30.74
CA LYS A 652 6.22 -15.83 30.51
C LYS A 652 5.29 -15.83 29.28
N SER A 653 5.56 -16.71 28.31
CA SER A 653 4.67 -16.93 27.17
C SER A 653 3.44 -17.74 27.59
N GLY A 654 2.26 -17.26 27.22
CA GLY A 654 1.01 -17.99 27.38
C GLY A 654 0.87 -19.14 26.37
N PRO A 655 -0.17 -19.97 26.50
CA PRO A 655 -0.37 -21.14 25.65
C PRO A 655 -0.54 -20.79 24.17
N ARG A 656 -1.26 -19.72 23.81
CA ARG A 656 -1.43 -19.33 22.41
C ARG A 656 -0.18 -18.69 21.82
N MET A 657 0.59 -17.96 22.64
CA MET A 657 1.90 -17.46 22.25
C MET A 657 2.87 -18.61 21.91
N LYS A 658 2.84 -19.71 22.66
CA LYS A 658 3.65 -20.89 22.32
C LYS A 658 3.25 -21.51 20.98
N VAL A 659 1.95 -21.66 20.73
CA VAL A 659 1.46 -22.11 19.41
C VAL A 659 1.92 -21.15 18.30
N PHE A 660 1.87 -19.84 18.55
CA PHE A 660 2.35 -18.84 17.62
C PHE A 660 3.87 -18.94 17.36
N GLU A 661 4.67 -19.11 18.40
CA GLU A 661 6.13 -19.33 18.33
C GLU A 661 6.47 -20.60 17.56
N ASP A 662 5.80 -21.72 17.84
CA ASP A 662 6.02 -23.02 17.19
C ASP A 662 5.72 -22.95 15.68
N ASN A 663 4.71 -22.17 15.31
CA ASN A 663 4.31 -21.98 13.91
C ASN A 663 5.07 -20.82 13.21
N SER A 664 5.93 -20.09 13.92
CA SER A 664 6.68 -18.93 13.40
C SER A 664 7.73 -19.26 12.32
N LYS A 665 8.12 -20.53 12.18
CA LYS A 665 9.05 -21.00 11.15
C LYS A 665 8.45 -21.05 9.73
N SER A 666 7.14 -20.80 9.59
CA SER A 666 6.38 -20.97 8.35
C SER A 666 6.41 -19.79 7.36
N GLY A 667 7.13 -18.70 7.67
CA GLY A 667 7.57 -17.68 6.69
C GLY A 667 6.75 -16.39 6.58
N ASP A 668 5.62 -16.26 7.28
CA ASP A 668 4.74 -15.06 7.20
C ASP A 668 4.14 -14.71 8.60
N VAL A 669 4.96 -14.73 9.65
CA VAL A 669 4.52 -14.50 11.04
C VAL A 669 4.91 -13.11 11.55
N CYS A 670 4.12 -12.54 12.48
CA CYS A 670 4.40 -11.24 13.11
C CYS A 670 5.70 -11.27 13.93
N ASN A 671 6.84 -11.08 13.28
CA ASN A 671 8.17 -11.14 13.91
C ASN A 671 8.35 -10.08 15.02
N TRP A 672 7.67 -8.93 14.89
CA TRP A 672 7.67 -7.90 15.92
C TRP A 672 7.12 -8.41 17.26
N LEU A 673 6.09 -9.27 17.24
CA LEU A 673 5.53 -9.88 18.45
C LEU A 673 6.54 -10.82 19.15
N LEU A 674 7.55 -11.30 18.42
CA LEU A 674 8.64 -12.13 18.93
C LEU A 674 9.86 -11.30 19.39
N GLY A 675 9.74 -9.97 19.45
CA GLY A 675 10.85 -9.07 19.78
C GLY A 675 11.99 -9.09 18.77
N LYS A 676 11.77 -9.64 17.56
CA LYS A 676 12.79 -9.62 16.51
C LYS A 676 12.86 -8.22 15.92
N PRO A 677 14.07 -7.70 15.64
CA PRO A 677 14.21 -6.45 14.91
C PRO A 677 13.52 -6.61 13.56
N PHE A 678 12.77 -5.59 13.18
CA PHE A 678 12.23 -5.52 11.83
C PHE A 678 13.40 -5.15 10.91
N MET A 679 13.59 -5.94 9.86
CA MET A 679 14.65 -5.75 8.87
C MET A 679 14.16 -4.89 7.72
#